data_AF-A0A951TD44-F1
#
_entry.id   AF-A0A951TD44-F1
#
_cell.length_a   1.000
_cell.length_b   1.000
_cell.length_c   1.000
_cell.angle_alpha   90.00
_cell.angle_beta   90.00
_cell.angle_gamma   90.00
#
_symmetry.space_group_name_H-M   'P 1'
#
loop_
_entity.id
_entity.type
_entity.pdbx_description
1 polymer ?
#
loop_
_entity_poly.entity_id
_entity_poly.type
_entity_poly.pdbx_seq_one_letter_code
_entity_poly.pdbx_strand_id
1 'polypeptide(L)'
;MFEKRTPFFYAAVSALFAVALAFYAVWSQCPPGALPADAPPGQFSAHRAIEHAFACSMKLHPAGSKNNDAVAAYFLETLRGMGVEAEFMAKTVVGGGNVELQQAVIGRIPGTDNTGSIAFSAHYDSVPYGPGATDDIAGCVAMIEAARAFMSLPRMRNDLLFIFADAEEIGGYGASGFCTHPLAENVGVITALDVRGVSGPALIYEFSEGNGALITELRRARRHGILPVTSSLMFSFFEAAPFRGDFSRFRAAGMKGYGLAYIDNFMWYHTANDSPENMNPDSVQHFGSFIMGISKHFGDADFADIALQSQNEIFFNTLGSHLVQYPLWLGMPLALLSVVSLLAVTVLGFWRGRITVAGYVLSLLLFPVTALLCALLALLMFMAVFGYDNVIHLYAVQPTHLPGPRALYDGSLYSYAVGLMTLGVAAWIYSLASRRLRVEALHAASLAWLCPLLLVISFYVPDGSYLLTWPVLFGALGLAALYRGDAKPAPASPRLFVATLFAVPALCLLPPAWHQLMWMISILGAPVLALVVVLFLLNLMPLMALLGRVRRSWMVCAGAAVAAAVLLCAGLVISGTPSKDRPLMNSVAYAANLDTGEAAWMSEDGQVDEWTRQFFPDGHRAAVDDLRPGTRGHHYLRAAAPVAEALTGVRCEVLKDETVGAVRRLTVMLTTDDAPFSVELRQTGGPPITAATVAGQPLDLGGDTFRIHFSLFAQSGYEATFETVPDEALTFEVFSRIYGFPEIPGVVPRPEYMVPEPNTIRNGISLRGEHIYLRNSFTLPAGPLQ
;
A
#
# COMPACT_ATOMS: atom_id res chain seq x y z
N MET A 1 -1.36 43.70 -37.77
CA MET A 1 -1.62 43.30 -36.36
C MET A 1 -1.95 41.81 -36.21
N PHE A 2 -2.63 41.18 -37.20
CA PHE A 2 -2.95 39.75 -37.21
C PHE A 2 -1.73 38.80 -37.29
N GLU A 3 -0.74 39.05 -38.16
CA GLU A 3 0.45 38.17 -38.28
C GLU A 3 1.31 38.04 -37.02
N LYS A 4 1.39 39.09 -36.19
CA LYS A 4 2.13 39.05 -34.91
C LYS A 4 1.38 38.30 -33.80
N ARG A 5 0.06 38.06 -33.94
CA ARG A 5 -0.78 37.37 -32.95
C ARG A 5 -0.93 35.87 -33.24
N THR A 6 -0.69 35.44 -34.48
CA THR A 6 -0.85 34.03 -34.90
C THR A 6 -0.01 33.05 -34.07
N PRO A 7 1.29 33.27 -33.81
CA PRO A 7 2.08 32.34 -33.00
C PRO A 7 1.62 32.27 -31.54
N PHE A 8 1.18 33.39 -30.97
CA PHE A 8 0.64 33.43 -29.61
C PHE A 8 -0.65 32.63 -29.49
N PHE A 9 -1.59 32.81 -30.43
CA PHE A 9 -2.85 32.06 -30.45
C PHE A 9 -2.62 30.54 -30.45
N TYR A 10 -1.82 30.02 -31.40
CA TYR A 10 -1.55 28.58 -31.47
C TYR A 10 -0.77 28.06 -30.26
N ALA A 11 0.18 28.85 -29.72
CA ALA A 11 0.88 28.46 -28.50
C ALA A 11 -0.09 28.36 -27.30
N ALA A 12 -0.99 29.33 -27.14
CA ALA A 12 -1.97 29.33 -26.06
C ALA A 12 -2.96 28.16 -26.20
N VAL A 13 -3.48 27.90 -27.40
CA VAL A 13 -4.41 26.78 -27.64
C VAL A 13 -3.71 25.43 -27.47
N SER A 14 -2.48 25.24 -27.96
CA SER A 14 -1.72 24.01 -27.72
C SER A 14 -1.40 23.80 -26.24
N ALA A 15 -1.03 24.85 -25.51
CA ALA A 15 -0.74 24.75 -24.08
C ALA A 15 -2.01 24.42 -23.29
N LEU A 16 -3.12 25.10 -23.59
CA LEU A 16 -4.42 24.80 -22.99
C LEU A 16 -4.86 23.37 -23.28
N PHE A 17 -4.70 22.90 -24.52
CA PHE A 17 -4.99 21.52 -24.90
C PHE A 17 -4.16 20.52 -24.08
N ALA A 18 -2.84 20.70 -24.02
CA ALA A 18 -1.96 19.81 -23.28
C ALA A 18 -2.28 19.80 -21.78
N VAL A 19 -2.43 20.98 -21.17
CA VAL A 19 -2.74 21.10 -19.74
C VAL A 19 -4.13 20.54 -19.42
N ALA A 20 -5.16 20.88 -20.21
CA ALA A 20 -6.52 20.41 -19.98
C ALA A 20 -6.65 18.89 -20.16
N LEU A 21 -6.00 18.30 -21.18
CA LEU A 21 -6.04 16.85 -21.38
C LEU A 21 -5.25 16.11 -20.30
N ALA A 22 -4.05 16.59 -19.94
CA ALA A 22 -3.27 15.99 -18.85
C ALA A 22 -4.01 16.07 -17.51
N PHE A 23 -4.60 17.23 -17.20
CA PHE A 23 -5.44 17.40 -16.01
C PHE A 23 -6.65 16.48 -16.04
N TYR A 24 -7.40 16.43 -17.15
CA TYR A 24 -8.57 15.57 -17.27
C TYR A 24 -8.20 14.08 -17.19
N ALA A 25 -7.06 13.66 -17.74
CA ALA A 25 -6.59 12.28 -17.64
C ALA A 25 -6.35 11.85 -16.19
N VAL A 26 -5.83 12.75 -15.34
CA VAL A 26 -5.65 12.51 -13.90
C VAL A 26 -7.00 12.60 -13.17
N TRP A 27 -7.73 13.70 -13.35
CA TRP A 27 -9.00 13.97 -12.66
C TRP A 27 -10.08 12.91 -12.95
N SER A 28 -10.14 12.41 -14.18
CA SER A 28 -11.13 11.38 -14.55
C SER A 28 -10.91 10.03 -13.88
N GLN A 29 -9.76 9.81 -13.23
CA GLN A 29 -9.46 8.62 -12.43
C GLN A 29 -9.77 8.82 -10.94
N CYS A 30 -10.21 10.01 -10.51
CA CYS A 30 -10.65 10.23 -9.13
C CYS A 30 -11.84 9.32 -8.76
N PRO A 31 -12.00 8.97 -7.47
CA PRO A 31 -13.14 8.19 -7.02
C PRO A 31 -14.48 8.89 -7.31
N PRO A 32 -15.59 8.13 -7.40
CA PRO A 32 -16.92 8.72 -7.55
C PRO A 32 -17.30 9.48 -6.27
N GLY A 33 -18.08 10.56 -6.43
CA GLY A 33 -18.61 11.31 -5.29
C GLY A 33 -19.49 10.44 -4.40
N ALA A 34 -19.28 10.53 -3.09
CA ALA A 34 -20.00 9.79 -2.07
C ALA A 34 -21.50 10.08 -2.08
N LEU A 35 -22.31 9.01 -2.02
CA LEU A 35 -23.74 9.14 -1.86
C LEU A 35 -24.09 9.52 -0.41
N PRO A 36 -25.08 10.41 -0.20
CA PRO A 36 -25.49 10.82 1.14
C PRO A 36 -26.16 9.68 1.92
N ALA A 37 -26.32 9.84 3.23
CA ALA A 37 -26.88 8.81 4.10
C ALA A 37 -28.35 8.48 3.82
N ASP A 38 -29.09 9.39 3.17
CA ASP A 38 -30.49 9.24 2.75
C ASP A 38 -30.64 8.66 1.33
N ALA A 39 -29.55 8.21 0.71
CA ALA A 39 -29.60 7.52 -0.58
C ALA A 39 -30.55 6.30 -0.54
N PRO A 40 -31.19 5.92 -1.65
CA PRO A 40 -32.16 4.82 -1.66
C PRO A 40 -31.64 3.52 -1.03
N PRO A 41 -32.49 2.71 -0.35
CA PRO A 41 -32.05 1.53 0.39
C PRO A 41 -31.24 0.51 -0.42
N GLY A 42 -31.58 0.31 -1.70
CA GLY A 42 -30.88 -0.59 -2.61
C GLY A 42 -29.58 -0.05 -3.20
N GLN A 43 -29.13 1.13 -2.78
CA GLN A 43 -27.85 1.73 -3.17
C GLN A 43 -26.86 1.72 -2.01
N PHE A 44 -25.58 1.65 -2.35
CA PHE A 44 -24.48 1.79 -1.40
C PHE A 44 -24.26 3.28 -1.05
N SER A 45 -24.21 3.63 0.23
CA SER A 45 -23.82 4.96 0.71
C SER A 45 -22.56 4.89 1.57
N ALA A 46 -21.50 5.58 1.15
CA ALA A 46 -20.28 5.70 1.95
C ALA A 46 -20.54 6.35 3.32
N HIS A 47 -21.48 7.28 3.43
CA HIS A 47 -21.79 7.93 4.71
C HIS A 47 -22.42 6.94 5.71
N ARG A 48 -23.33 6.06 5.26
CA ARG A 48 -23.85 4.98 6.11
C ARG A 48 -22.76 3.97 6.48
N ALA A 49 -21.87 3.65 5.56
CA ALA A 49 -20.74 2.76 5.82
C ALA A 49 -19.83 3.35 6.92
N ILE A 50 -19.40 4.61 6.77
CA ILE A 50 -18.47 5.26 7.70
C ILE A 50 -19.03 5.36 9.13
N GLU A 51 -20.35 5.42 9.33
CA GLU A 51 -20.94 5.40 10.68
C GLU A 51 -20.52 4.16 11.49
N HIS A 52 -20.36 3.01 10.84
CA HIS A 52 -19.88 1.80 11.50
C HIS A 52 -18.41 1.91 11.95
N ALA A 53 -17.58 2.71 11.27
CA ALA A 53 -16.17 2.86 11.63
C ALA A 53 -15.98 3.54 12.99
N PHE A 54 -16.89 4.41 13.41
CA PHE A 54 -16.89 5.01 14.76
C PHE A 54 -17.18 4.00 15.87
N ALA A 55 -17.83 2.87 15.57
CA ALA A 55 -18.02 1.79 16.54
C ALA A 55 -16.79 0.87 16.61
N CYS A 56 -16.10 0.67 15.48
CA CYS A 56 -15.00 -0.30 15.39
C CYS A 56 -13.62 0.31 15.72
N SER A 57 -13.36 1.54 15.29
CA SER A 57 -12.00 2.10 15.16
C SER A 57 -11.81 3.43 15.90
N MET A 58 -12.54 3.64 17.00
CA MET A 58 -12.24 4.75 17.94
C MET A 58 -11.11 4.40 18.92
N LYS A 59 -10.75 3.12 19.01
CA LYS A 59 -9.67 2.58 19.84
C LYS A 59 -8.81 1.67 18.97
N LEU A 60 -7.55 1.51 19.36
CA LEU A 60 -6.66 0.51 18.79
C LEU A 60 -7.27 -0.89 18.98
N HIS A 61 -7.31 -1.69 17.92
CA HIS A 61 -7.83 -3.05 17.94
C HIS A 61 -6.88 -4.02 17.21
N PRO A 62 -5.60 -4.10 17.61
CA PRO A 62 -4.69 -5.04 16.99
C PRO A 62 -5.07 -6.49 17.27
N ALA A 63 -4.70 -7.38 16.35
CA ALA A 63 -5.01 -8.80 16.45
C ALA A 63 -4.62 -9.40 17.81
N GLY A 64 -5.52 -10.18 18.40
CA GLY A 64 -5.37 -10.76 19.75
C GLY A 64 -5.71 -9.83 20.91
N SER A 65 -5.99 -8.55 20.68
CA SER A 65 -6.48 -7.63 21.72
C SER A 65 -7.98 -7.82 22.00
N LYS A 66 -8.41 -7.48 23.22
CA LYS A 66 -9.83 -7.49 23.62
C LYS A 66 -10.70 -6.55 22.75
N ASN A 67 -10.13 -5.45 22.26
CA ASN A 67 -10.85 -4.54 21.37
C ASN A 67 -11.09 -5.18 19.99
N ASN A 68 -10.15 -6.00 19.50
CA ASN A 68 -10.31 -6.73 18.24
C ASN A 68 -11.45 -7.76 18.31
N ASP A 69 -11.58 -8.47 19.43
CA ASP A 69 -12.72 -9.37 19.67
C ASP A 69 -14.06 -8.60 19.69
N ALA A 70 -14.07 -7.39 20.26
CA ALA A 70 -15.26 -6.54 20.27
C ALA A 70 -15.64 -6.07 18.85
N VAL A 71 -14.66 -5.79 17.99
CA VAL A 71 -14.89 -5.47 16.57
C VAL A 71 -15.47 -6.67 15.82
N ALA A 72 -14.90 -7.87 16.03
CA ALA A 72 -15.43 -9.11 15.44
C ALA A 72 -16.89 -9.37 15.89
N ALA A 73 -17.17 -9.21 17.19
CA ALA A 73 -18.52 -9.33 17.73
C ALA A 73 -19.47 -8.31 17.10
N TYR A 74 -19.04 -7.06 16.94
CA TYR A 74 -19.83 -6.00 16.30
C TYR A 74 -20.22 -6.38 14.86
N PHE A 75 -19.28 -6.87 14.05
CA PHE A 75 -19.59 -7.29 12.67
C PHE A 75 -20.54 -8.48 12.64
N LEU A 76 -20.30 -9.49 13.49
CA LEU A 76 -21.16 -10.67 13.58
C LEU A 76 -22.60 -10.31 13.96
N GLU A 77 -22.76 -9.46 14.99
CA GLU A 77 -24.06 -9.01 15.48
C GLU A 77 -24.77 -8.10 14.46
N THR A 78 -24.03 -7.21 13.79
CA THR A 78 -24.57 -6.31 12.77
C THR A 78 -25.09 -7.09 11.56
N LEU A 79 -24.34 -8.08 11.08
CA LEU A 79 -24.78 -8.96 9.98
C LEU A 79 -26.03 -9.77 10.36
N ARG A 80 -26.04 -10.38 11.55
CA ARG A 80 -27.21 -11.14 12.04
C ARG A 80 -28.42 -10.24 12.23
N GLY A 81 -28.23 -9.03 12.75
CA GLY A 81 -29.29 -8.04 12.98
C GLY A 81 -30.00 -7.60 11.70
N MET A 82 -29.29 -7.60 10.55
CA MET A 82 -29.90 -7.32 9.25
C MET A 82 -30.41 -8.58 8.51
N GLY A 83 -30.29 -9.77 9.09
CA GLY A 83 -30.78 -11.03 8.52
C GLY A 83 -29.81 -11.73 7.55
N VAL A 84 -28.51 -11.43 7.62
CA VAL A 84 -27.46 -12.17 6.90
C VAL A 84 -27.08 -13.42 7.70
N GLU A 85 -26.86 -14.56 7.02
CA GLU A 85 -26.32 -15.76 7.67
C GLU A 85 -24.88 -15.47 8.07
N ALA A 86 -24.55 -15.46 9.36
CA ALA A 86 -23.21 -15.11 9.80
C ALA A 86 -22.68 -16.01 10.92
N GLU A 87 -21.40 -16.35 10.79
CA GLU A 87 -20.66 -17.19 11.73
C GLU A 87 -19.30 -16.58 12.09
N PHE A 88 -18.79 -16.97 13.24
CA PHE A 88 -17.42 -16.66 13.66
C PHE A 88 -16.58 -17.93 13.51
N MET A 89 -15.64 -17.88 12.57
CA MET A 89 -14.66 -18.94 12.37
C MET A 89 -13.51 -18.73 13.37
N ALA A 90 -13.19 -19.76 14.14
CA ALA A 90 -11.99 -19.80 14.98
C ALA A 90 -11.34 -21.18 14.86
N LYS A 91 -10.07 -21.22 14.48
CA LYS A 91 -9.33 -22.46 14.21
C LYS A 91 -7.91 -22.36 14.75
N THR A 92 -7.49 -23.36 15.52
CA THR A 92 -6.09 -23.51 15.93
C THR A 92 -5.34 -24.38 14.93
N VAL A 93 -4.19 -23.89 14.48
CA VAL A 93 -3.26 -24.61 13.59
C VAL A 93 -1.94 -24.83 14.32
N VAL A 94 -1.49 -26.08 14.37
CA VAL A 94 -0.22 -26.46 15.01
C VAL A 94 0.78 -26.94 13.97
N GLY A 95 2.00 -26.38 13.95
CA GLY A 95 3.05 -26.78 13.02
C GLY A 95 4.43 -26.23 13.35
N GLY A 96 5.46 -27.09 13.29
CA GLY A 96 6.88 -26.68 13.42
C GLY A 96 7.19 -25.91 14.72
N GLY A 97 6.63 -26.33 15.85
CA GLY A 97 6.76 -25.65 17.14
C GLY A 97 5.82 -24.46 17.35
N ASN A 98 5.01 -24.08 16.35
CA ASN A 98 4.10 -22.95 16.41
C ASN A 98 2.64 -23.39 16.59
N VAL A 99 1.89 -22.57 17.33
CA VAL A 99 0.44 -22.69 17.55
C VAL A 99 -0.17 -21.36 17.14
N GLU A 100 -0.96 -21.36 16.07
CA GLU A 100 -1.53 -20.16 15.47
C GLU A 100 -3.06 -20.19 15.60
N LEU A 101 -3.65 -19.10 16.07
CA LEU A 101 -5.11 -18.91 16.06
C LEU A 101 -5.51 -18.16 14.79
N GLN A 102 -6.39 -18.78 13.99
CA GLN A 102 -6.94 -18.21 12.76
C GLN A 102 -8.41 -17.87 13.00
N GLN A 103 -8.77 -16.59 12.82
CA GLN A 103 -10.11 -16.07 13.10
C GLN A 103 -10.66 -15.26 11.93
N ALA A 104 -11.98 -15.33 11.73
CA ALA A 104 -12.69 -14.47 10.79
C ALA A 104 -14.18 -14.41 11.13
N VAL A 105 -14.84 -13.30 10.82
CA VAL A 105 -16.31 -13.27 10.72
C VAL A 105 -16.69 -13.52 9.27
N ILE A 106 -17.60 -14.46 9.02
CA ILE A 106 -18.05 -14.80 7.67
C ILE A 106 -19.55 -14.52 7.59
N GLY A 107 -19.94 -13.64 6.67
CA GLY A 107 -21.33 -13.37 6.29
C GLY A 107 -21.66 -14.00 4.95
N ARG A 108 -22.84 -14.62 4.84
CA ARG A 108 -23.36 -15.23 3.61
C ARG A 108 -24.77 -14.75 3.34
N ILE A 109 -24.99 -14.28 2.11
CA ILE A 109 -26.31 -14.08 1.54
C ILE A 109 -26.54 -15.21 0.54
N PRO A 110 -27.41 -16.20 0.85
CA PRO A 110 -27.66 -17.30 -0.07
C PRO A 110 -28.38 -16.81 -1.34
N GLY A 111 -27.91 -17.31 -2.47
CA GLY A 111 -28.52 -17.13 -3.78
C GLY A 111 -29.73 -18.05 -3.99
N THR A 112 -30.47 -17.82 -5.07
CA THR A 112 -31.66 -18.63 -5.39
C THR A 112 -31.36 -19.94 -6.09
N ASP A 113 -30.23 -20.04 -6.80
CA ASP A 113 -29.81 -21.22 -7.59
C ASP A 113 -28.28 -21.17 -7.78
N ASN A 114 -27.54 -21.33 -6.69
CA ASN A 114 -26.11 -21.07 -6.62
C ASN A 114 -25.28 -21.96 -7.56
N THR A 115 -24.47 -21.33 -8.43
CA THR A 115 -23.46 -22.01 -9.29
C THR A 115 -22.03 -21.77 -8.84
N GLY A 116 -21.83 -20.83 -7.91
CA GLY A 116 -20.55 -20.41 -7.37
C GLY A 116 -20.71 -19.08 -6.63
N SER A 117 -19.83 -18.80 -5.67
CA SER A 117 -19.97 -17.66 -4.76
C SER A 117 -19.14 -16.47 -5.20
N ILE A 118 -19.66 -15.28 -4.97
CA ILE A 118 -18.95 -14.01 -5.16
C ILE A 118 -18.49 -13.55 -3.77
N ALA A 119 -17.17 -13.58 -3.56
CA ALA A 119 -16.58 -13.28 -2.27
C ALA A 119 -15.93 -11.90 -2.23
N PHE A 120 -16.07 -11.23 -1.09
CA PHE A 120 -15.34 -10.02 -0.73
C PHE A 120 -14.61 -10.26 0.58
N SER A 121 -13.39 -9.77 0.70
CA SER A 121 -12.59 -9.84 1.92
C SER A 121 -12.06 -8.47 2.29
N ALA A 122 -11.95 -8.21 3.59
CA ALA A 122 -11.24 -7.09 4.20
C ALA A 122 -10.75 -7.55 5.58
N HIS A 123 -9.68 -6.97 6.09
CA HIS A 123 -9.21 -7.31 7.43
C HIS A 123 -9.72 -6.30 8.48
N TYR A 124 -10.01 -6.78 9.68
CA TYR A 124 -10.54 -5.94 10.75
C TYR A 124 -9.56 -5.64 11.87
N ASP A 125 -8.39 -6.27 11.90
CA ASP A 125 -7.35 -5.93 12.86
C ASP A 125 -6.68 -4.61 12.50
N SER A 126 -6.33 -3.82 13.53
CA SER A 126 -5.50 -2.64 13.35
C SER A 126 -4.03 -2.95 13.64
N VAL A 127 -3.17 -2.02 13.31
CA VAL A 127 -1.85 -1.92 13.93
C VAL A 127 -1.93 -1.46 15.40
N PRO A 128 -0.92 -1.72 16.24
CA PRO A 128 -0.93 -1.30 17.65
C PRO A 128 -0.63 0.19 17.90
N TYR A 129 -0.43 0.98 16.84
CA TYR A 129 -0.05 2.41 16.92
C TYR A 129 -1.01 3.33 16.15
N GLY A 130 -2.04 2.78 15.52
CA GLY A 130 -3.05 3.52 14.76
C GLY A 130 -4.43 2.84 14.88
N PRO A 131 -5.53 3.61 14.91
CA PRO A 131 -6.86 3.03 15.03
C PRO A 131 -7.25 2.08 13.89
N GLY A 132 -6.71 2.24 12.67
CA GLY A 132 -7.00 1.33 11.55
C GLY A 132 -8.36 1.60 10.90
N ALA A 133 -8.83 2.85 10.94
CA ALA A 133 -10.18 3.17 10.49
C ALA A 133 -10.33 3.06 8.98
N THR A 134 -9.29 3.45 8.27
CA THR A 134 -9.15 3.16 6.87
C THR A 134 -8.61 1.76 6.69
N ASP A 135 -7.59 1.37 7.46
CA ASP A 135 -6.78 0.15 7.33
C ASP A 135 -7.14 -0.94 8.35
N ASP A 136 -7.99 -1.93 8.01
CA ASP A 136 -8.90 -1.97 6.83
C ASP A 136 -10.38 -1.97 7.24
N ILE A 137 -10.71 -1.20 8.28
CA ILE A 137 -12.11 -0.99 8.66
C ILE A 137 -12.91 -0.35 7.51
N ALA A 138 -12.28 0.41 6.59
CA ALA A 138 -12.96 0.92 5.40
C ALA A 138 -13.50 -0.19 4.49
N GLY A 139 -12.68 -1.20 4.20
CA GLY A 139 -13.11 -2.39 3.47
C GLY A 139 -14.23 -3.12 4.19
N CYS A 140 -14.09 -3.31 5.51
CA CYS A 140 -15.10 -3.96 6.35
C CYS A 140 -16.45 -3.24 6.32
N VAL A 141 -16.48 -1.93 6.56
CA VAL A 141 -17.74 -1.19 6.59
C VAL A 141 -18.36 -1.04 5.20
N ALA A 142 -17.55 -1.04 4.13
CA ALA A 142 -18.05 -1.14 2.77
C ALA A 142 -18.75 -2.49 2.52
N MET A 143 -18.23 -3.59 3.04
CA MET A 143 -18.92 -4.88 2.98
C MET A 143 -20.23 -4.89 3.77
N ILE A 144 -20.27 -4.29 4.97
CA ILE A 144 -21.49 -4.18 5.79
C ILE A 144 -22.59 -3.38 5.07
N GLU A 145 -22.28 -2.19 4.54
CA GLU A 145 -23.27 -1.38 3.82
C GLU A 145 -23.71 -2.04 2.51
N ALA A 146 -22.81 -2.75 1.81
CA ALA A 146 -23.17 -3.52 0.63
C ALA A 146 -24.12 -4.67 0.98
N ALA A 147 -23.84 -5.43 2.05
CA ALA A 147 -24.73 -6.47 2.54
C ALA A 147 -26.11 -5.91 2.87
N ARG A 148 -26.19 -4.78 3.60
CA ARG A 148 -27.44 -4.07 3.88
C ARG A 148 -28.18 -3.68 2.60
N ALA A 149 -27.49 -3.16 1.59
CA ALA A 149 -28.10 -2.81 0.31
C ALA A 149 -28.68 -4.06 -0.39
N PHE A 150 -27.94 -5.17 -0.45
CA PHE A 150 -28.40 -6.42 -1.06
C PHE A 150 -29.55 -7.09 -0.32
N MET A 151 -29.63 -6.95 1.01
CA MET A 151 -30.80 -7.40 1.79
C MET A 151 -32.10 -6.65 1.42
N SER A 152 -32.00 -5.46 0.81
CA SER A 152 -33.16 -4.70 0.31
C SER A 152 -33.48 -4.92 -1.17
N LEU A 153 -32.70 -5.75 -1.87
CA LEU A 153 -32.84 -6.07 -3.28
C LEU A 153 -33.34 -7.52 -3.45
N PRO A 154 -33.89 -7.88 -4.64
CA PRO A 154 -34.13 -9.28 -4.97
C PRO A 154 -32.86 -10.12 -4.83
N ARG A 155 -33.00 -11.35 -4.35
CA ARG A 155 -31.89 -12.32 -4.28
C ARG A 155 -31.38 -12.62 -5.69
N MET A 156 -30.06 -12.64 -5.83
CA MET A 156 -29.37 -13.05 -7.06
C MET A 156 -29.31 -14.58 -7.14
N ARG A 157 -28.92 -15.11 -8.31
CA ARG A 157 -28.72 -16.56 -8.50
C ARG A 157 -27.63 -17.12 -7.58
N ASN A 158 -26.48 -16.45 -7.55
CA ASN A 158 -25.27 -16.86 -6.86
C ASN A 158 -25.16 -16.27 -5.44
N ASP A 159 -24.43 -16.98 -4.58
CA ASP A 159 -24.17 -16.56 -3.20
C ASP A 159 -23.26 -15.31 -3.15
N LEU A 160 -23.50 -14.45 -2.16
CA LEU A 160 -22.52 -13.44 -1.74
C LEU A 160 -21.86 -13.85 -0.44
N LEU A 161 -20.54 -13.76 -0.38
CA LEU A 161 -19.74 -13.98 0.82
C LEU A 161 -19.00 -12.70 1.21
N PHE A 162 -19.04 -12.36 2.50
CA PHE A 162 -18.32 -11.23 3.09
C PHE A 162 -17.42 -11.79 4.21
N ILE A 163 -16.11 -11.71 4.00
CA ILE A 163 -15.08 -12.31 4.86
C ILE A 163 -14.35 -11.18 5.57
N PHE A 164 -14.59 -11.05 6.87
CA PHE A 164 -13.88 -10.11 7.72
C PHE A 164 -12.74 -10.89 8.36
N ALA A 165 -11.56 -10.83 7.73
CA ALA A 165 -10.39 -11.58 8.15
C ALA A 165 -9.71 -10.92 9.36
N ASP A 166 -9.20 -11.73 10.29
CA ASP A 166 -8.34 -11.23 11.38
C ASP A 166 -6.86 -11.34 11.01
N ALA A 167 -6.04 -10.56 11.70
CA ALA A 167 -4.60 -10.69 11.78
C ALA A 167 -3.85 -10.59 10.44
N GLU A 168 -4.26 -9.68 9.55
CA GLU A 168 -3.49 -9.33 8.36
C GLU A 168 -2.10 -8.82 8.75
N GLU A 169 -2.07 -7.88 9.70
CA GLU A 169 -0.93 -7.03 10.05
C GLU A 169 0.27 -7.79 10.65
N ILE A 170 0.03 -9.04 11.05
CA ILE A 170 1.05 -9.91 11.64
C ILE A 170 1.24 -11.22 10.86
N GLY A 171 0.42 -11.51 9.84
CA GLY A 171 0.60 -12.73 9.06
C GLY A 171 -0.52 -13.14 8.09
N GLY A 172 -1.66 -12.47 8.02
CA GLY A 172 -2.81 -12.88 7.19
C GLY A 172 -3.45 -14.18 7.67
N TYR A 173 -3.59 -14.35 9.00
CA TYR A 173 -4.03 -15.61 9.58
C TYR A 173 -5.53 -15.89 9.33
N GLY A 174 -6.38 -14.87 9.36
CA GLY A 174 -7.80 -14.99 9.08
C GLY A 174 -8.09 -15.41 7.64
N ALA A 175 -7.45 -14.77 6.67
CA ALA A 175 -7.54 -15.16 5.26
C ALA A 175 -7.03 -16.60 5.03
N SER A 176 -5.91 -16.98 5.68
CA SER A 176 -5.39 -18.35 5.65
C SER A 176 -6.37 -19.37 6.22
N GLY A 177 -7.08 -19.00 7.30
CA GLY A 177 -8.14 -19.82 7.87
C GLY A 177 -9.30 -20.02 6.89
N PHE A 178 -9.77 -18.93 6.27
CA PHE A 178 -10.85 -19.00 5.28
C PHE A 178 -10.49 -19.88 4.08
N CYS A 179 -9.25 -19.88 3.61
CA CYS A 179 -8.81 -20.76 2.52
C CYS A 179 -9.05 -22.26 2.78
N THR A 180 -9.24 -22.66 4.04
CA THR A 180 -9.55 -24.05 4.43
C THR A 180 -11.01 -24.25 4.87
N HIS A 181 -11.83 -23.20 4.78
CA HIS A 181 -13.23 -23.22 5.14
C HIS A 181 -14.06 -23.92 4.05
N PRO A 182 -15.13 -24.68 4.38
CA PRO A 182 -15.95 -25.34 3.36
C PRO A 182 -16.53 -24.41 2.29
N LEU A 183 -16.81 -23.15 2.63
CA LEU A 183 -17.30 -22.15 1.66
C LEU A 183 -16.25 -21.74 0.62
N ALA A 184 -14.95 -21.91 0.91
CA ALA A 184 -13.86 -21.57 0.00
C ALA A 184 -13.87 -22.41 -1.29
N GLU A 185 -14.33 -23.66 -1.21
CA GLU A 185 -14.36 -24.60 -2.35
C GLU A 185 -15.27 -24.10 -3.48
N ASN A 186 -16.30 -23.32 -3.15
CA ASN A 186 -17.30 -22.82 -4.09
C ASN A 186 -17.09 -21.35 -4.45
N VAL A 187 -15.95 -20.74 -4.14
CA VAL A 187 -15.66 -19.35 -4.52
C VAL A 187 -15.38 -19.28 -6.02
N GLY A 188 -16.29 -18.65 -6.76
CA GLY A 188 -16.14 -18.41 -8.20
C GLY A 188 -15.24 -17.21 -8.50
N VAL A 189 -15.38 -16.13 -7.72
CA VAL A 189 -14.52 -14.95 -7.80
C VAL A 189 -14.39 -14.29 -6.43
N ILE A 190 -13.19 -13.81 -6.08
CA ILE A 190 -12.92 -13.11 -4.83
C ILE A 190 -12.26 -11.75 -5.05
N THR A 191 -12.71 -10.74 -4.30
CA THR A 191 -12.10 -9.40 -4.29
C THR A 191 -11.66 -9.06 -2.87
N ALA A 192 -10.36 -8.91 -2.63
CA ALA A 192 -9.89 -8.38 -1.35
C ALA A 192 -9.76 -6.85 -1.45
N LEU A 193 -10.36 -6.19 -0.47
CA LEU A 193 -10.23 -4.77 -0.19
C LEU A 193 -9.07 -4.62 0.81
N ASP A 194 -8.30 -3.55 0.64
CA ASP A 194 -7.10 -3.25 1.41
C ASP A 194 -6.82 -1.75 1.22
N VAL A 195 -5.98 -1.11 2.03
CA VAL A 195 -5.62 0.30 1.88
C VAL A 195 -4.17 0.54 2.25
N ARG A 196 -3.56 1.57 1.66
CA ARG A 196 -2.23 2.06 2.09
C ARG A 196 -2.20 3.57 2.18
N GLY A 197 -3.25 4.16 2.71
CA GLY A 197 -3.50 5.59 2.75
C GLY A 197 -4.91 5.85 3.24
N VAL A 198 -5.37 7.10 3.21
CA VAL A 198 -6.72 7.47 3.72
C VAL A 198 -7.66 7.98 2.62
N SER A 199 -7.16 8.10 1.38
CA SER A 199 -7.93 8.65 0.28
C SER A 199 -7.44 8.17 -1.10
N GLY A 200 -8.08 8.70 -2.15
CA GLY A 200 -7.75 8.42 -3.55
C GLY A 200 -8.64 7.33 -4.16
N PRO A 201 -8.47 7.04 -5.46
CA PRO A 201 -9.21 5.97 -6.11
C PRO A 201 -8.72 4.60 -5.69
N ALA A 202 -9.63 3.64 -5.59
CA ALA A 202 -9.30 2.25 -5.39
C ALA A 202 -8.65 1.68 -6.67
N LEU A 203 -7.36 1.36 -6.57
CA LEU A 203 -6.52 0.80 -7.62
C LEU A 203 -6.55 -0.72 -7.53
N ILE A 204 -6.82 -1.42 -8.64
CA ILE A 204 -6.65 -2.88 -8.67
C ILE A 204 -5.20 -3.20 -9.01
N TYR A 205 -4.41 -3.56 -8.00
CA TYR A 205 -2.96 -3.77 -8.10
C TYR A 205 -2.57 -5.24 -8.18
N GLU A 206 -3.40 -6.17 -7.71
CA GLU A 206 -3.13 -7.61 -7.76
C GLU A 206 -4.24 -8.37 -8.50
N PHE A 207 -3.86 -9.38 -9.29
CA PHE A 207 -4.76 -10.27 -10.02
C PHE A 207 -4.34 -11.73 -9.82
N SER A 208 -5.29 -12.65 -9.92
CA SER A 208 -4.96 -14.08 -10.05
C SER A 208 -4.20 -14.36 -11.35
N GLU A 209 -3.36 -15.41 -11.35
CA GLU A 209 -2.61 -15.82 -12.55
C GLU A 209 -3.53 -16.06 -13.76
N GLY A 210 -3.07 -15.66 -14.94
CA GLY A 210 -3.81 -15.81 -16.18
C GLY A 210 -4.95 -14.80 -16.33
N ASN A 211 -4.63 -13.52 -16.24
CA ASN A 211 -5.60 -12.46 -15.97
C ASN A 211 -6.48 -12.01 -17.16
N GLY A 212 -6.20 -12.40 -18.42
CA GLY A 212 -6.88 -11.82 -19.58
C GLY A 212 -8.42 -11.95 -19.58
N ALA A 213 -8.94 -13.14 -19.24
CA ALA A 213 -10.38 -13.35 -19.15
C ALA A 213 -10.99 -12.57 -17.96
N LEU A 214 -10.28 -12.52 -16.84
CA LEU A 214 -10.68 -11.75 -15.67
C LEU A 214 -10.76 -10.23 -15.95
N ILE A 215 -9.82 -9.68 -16.75
CA ILE A 215 -9.87 -8.29 -17.21
C ILE A 215 -11.02 -8.07 -18.20
N THR A 216 -11.33 -9.07 -19.03
CA THR A 216 -12.49 -9.02 -19.94
C THR A 216 -13.79 -8.88 -19.16
N GLU A 217 -13.97 -9.68 -18.10
CA GLU A 217 -15.13 -9.60 -17.23
C GLU A 217 -15.17 -8.28 -16.45
N LEU A 218 -14.02 -7.79 -15.95
CA LEU A 218 -13.93 -6.47 -15.31
C LEU A 218 -14.38 -5.33 -16.23
N ARG A 219 -14.02 -5.39 -17.53
CA ARG A 219 -14.47 -4.41 -18.54
C ARG A 219 -15.97 -4.48 -18.78
N ARG A 220 -16.56 -5.69 -18.79
CA ARG A 220 -18.01 -5.90 -18.94
C ARG A 220 -18.76 -5.38 -17.72
N ALA A 221 -18.22 -5.62 -16.53
CA ALA A 221 -18.80 -5.21 -15.25
C ALA A 221 -18.92 -3.68 -15.09
N ARG A 222 -18.21 -2.88 -15.90
CA ARG A 222 -18.45 -1.42 -16.01
C ARG A 222 -19.89 -1.05 -16.32
N ARG A 223 -20.65 -1.89 -17.04
CA ARG A 223 -22.09 -1.66 -17.31
C ARG A 223 -22.93 -1.67 -16.02
N HIS A 224 -22.40 -2.25 -14.95
CA HIS A 224 -23.01 -2.30 -13.62
C HIS A 224 -22.46 -1.24 -12.66
N GLY A 225 -21.70 -0.25 -13.16
CA GLY A 225 -21.25 0.90 -12.38
C GLY A 225 -19.84 0.80 -11.80
N ILE A 226 -19.06 -0.25 -12.14
CA ILE A 226 -17.65 -0.33 -11.73
C ILE A 226 -16.83 0.73 -12.47
N LEU A 227 -15.95 1.41 -11.72
CA LEU A 227 -14.99 2.37 -12.22
C LEU A 227 -13.55 1.84 -12.03
N PRO A 228 -13.08 0.86 -12.84
CA PRO A 228 -11.77 0.26 -12.64
C PRO A 228 -10.62 1.23 -12.96
N VAL A 229 -9.67 1.35 -12.04
CA VAL A 229 -8.38 2.03 -12.23
C VAL A 229 -7.28 0.99 -12.03
N THR A 230 -6.62 0.59 -13.12
CA THR A 230 -5.65 -0.50 -13.13
C THR A 230 -4.73 -0.48 -14.36
N SER A 231 -3.58 -1.15 -14.27
CA SER A 231 -2.73 -1.42 -15.42
C SER A 231 -1.93 -2.70 -15.22
N SER A 232 -1.54 -3.33 -16.33
CA SER A 232 -0.66 -4.50 -16.32
C SER A 232 0.72 -4.17 -15.73
N LEU A 233 1.19 -2.93 -15.85
CA LEU A 233 2.44 -2.48 -15.23
C LEU A 233 2.38 -2.47 -13.70
N MET A 234 1.28 -1.99 -13.14
CA MET A 234 1.07 -1.96 -11.69
C MET A 234 1.09 -3.38 -11.11
N PHE A 235 0.44 -4.32 -11.81
CA PHE A 235 0.47 -5.74 -11.43
C PHE A 235 1.89 -6.32 -11.40
N SER A 236 2.69 -6.13 -12.47
CA SER A 236 4.07 -6.64 -12.51
C SER A 236 4.97 -6.05 -11.42
N PHE A 237 4.78 -4.76 -11.09
CA PHE A 237 5.52 -4.13 -9.99
C PHE A 237 5.14 -4.73 -8.62
N PHE A 238 3.85 -4.95 -8.38
CA PHE A 238 3.41 -5.59 -7.15
C PHE A 238 3.91 -7.03 -7.04
N GLU A 239 3.84 -7.80 -8.13
CA GLU A 239 4.31 -9.19 -8.16
C GLU A 239 5.80 -9.32 -7.82
N ALA A 240 6.62 -8.36 -8.29
CA ALA A 240 8.05 -8.29 -7.99
C ALA A 240 8.38 -7.73 -6.58
N ALA A 241 7.43 -7.11 -5.89
CA ALA A 241 7.64 -6.57 -4.56
C ALA A 241 7.74 -7.69 -3.50
N PRO A 242 8.40 -7.46 -2.36
CA PRO A 242 8.51 -8.45 -1.29
C PRO A 242 7.26 -8.52 -0.38
N PHE A 243 6.32 -7.58 -0.53
CA PHE A 243 5.12 -7.47 0.30
C PHE A 243 3.95 -8.28 -0.27
N ARG A 244 3.09 -8.78 0.60
CA ARG A 244 1.89 -9.58 0.27
C ARG A 244 0.78 -9.14 1.22
N GLY A 245 -0.47 -9.22 0.78
CA GLY A 245 -1.65 -9.03 1.62
C GLY A 245 -2.60 -10.22 1.52
N ASP A 246 -3.82 -10.06 2.02
CA ASP A 246 -4.83 -11.13 2.04
C ASP A 246 -5.12 -11.74 0.66
N PHE A 247 -5.23 -10.92 -0.39
CA PHE A 247 -5.47 -11.45 -1.74
C PHE A 247 -4.35 -12.38 -2.22
N SER A 248 -3.10 -12.13 -1.81
CA SER A 248 -1.99 -13.02 -2.13
C SER A 248 -2.17 -14.42 -1.52
N ARG A 249 -2.82 -14.53 -0.34
CA ARG A 249 -3.16 -15.82 0.30
C ARG A 249 -4.25 -16.54 -0.48
N PHE A 250 -5.33 -15.84 -0.85
CA PHE A 250 -6.40 -16.40 -1.67
C PHE A 250 -5.88 -16.87 -3.04
N ARG A 251 -5.03 -16.05 -3.68
CA ARG A 251 -4.36 -16.38 -4.94
C ARG A 251 -3.49 -17.62 -4.81
N ALA A 252 -2.70 -17.73 -3.74
CA ALA A 252 -1.88 -18.92 -3.47
C ALA A 252 -2.72 -20.18 -3.21
N ALA A 253 -3.93 -20.03 -2.67
CA ALA A 253 -4.92 -21.11 -2.54
C ALA A 253 -5.65 -21.44 -3.85
N GLY A 254 -5.32 -20.77 -4.96
CA GLY A 254 -5.87 -21.03 -6.29
C GLY A 254 -7.12 -20.22 -6.65
N MET A 255 -7.61 -19.37 -5.73
CA MET A 255 -8.79 -18.54 -5.98
C MET A 255 -8.53 -17.47 -7.06
N LYS A 256 -9.59 -17.08 -7.76
CA LYS A 256 -9.53 -16.14 -8.89
C LYS A 256 -10.14 -14.80 -8.53
N GLY A 257 -9.52 -13.70 -8.95
CA GLY A 257 -10.06 -12.37 -8.74
C GLY A 257 -9.01 -11.28 -8.53
N TYR A 258 -9.30 -10.35 -7.61
CA TYR A 258 -8.66 -9.04 -7.54
C TYR A 258 -8.21 -8.67 -6.12
N GLY A 259 -7.04 -8.05 -6.00
CA GLY A 259 -6.66 -7.23 -4.84
C GLY A 259 -6.75 -5.75 -5.20
N LEU A 260 -7.46 -4.96 -4.40
CA LEU A 260 -7.68 -3.54 -4.66
C LEU A 260 -7.42 -2.68 -3.43
N ALA A 261 -6.79 -1.52 -3.64
CA ALA A 261 -6.48 -0.58 -2.57
C ALA A 261 -6.41 0.86 -3.06
N TYR A 262 -6.82 1.81 -2.20
CA TYR A 262 -6.46 3.22 -2.38
C TYR A 262 -5.28 3.57 -1.48
N ILE A 263 -4.40 4.44 -1.97
CA ILE A 263 -3.04 4.61 -1.44
C ILE A 263 -2.62 6.08 -1.27
N ASP A 264 -3.51 7.05 -1.51
CA ASP A 264 -3.16 8.45 -1.36
C ASP A 264 -3.09 8.84 0.12
N ASN A 265 -2.27 9.86 0.43
CA ASN A 265 -1.89 10.22 1.80
C ASN A 265 -1.25 9.06 2.58
N PHE A 266 -0.37 8.30 1.91
CA PHE A 266 0.35 7.14 2.45
C PHE A 266 0.97 7.38 3.84
N MET A 267 1.37 8.59 4.21
CA MET A 267 1.99 8.82 5.53
C MET A 267 1.03 8.78 6.72
N TRP A 268 -0.27 8.63 6.44
CA TRP A 268 -1.28 8.42 7.48
C TRP A 268 -1.54 6.94 7.70
N TYR A 269 -1.20 6.09 6.72
CA TYR A 269 -1.20 4.63 6.84
C TYR A 269 -0.38 4.21 8.04
N HIS A 270 -0.87 3.23 8.80
CA HIS A 270 -0.14 2.72 9.96
C HIS A 270 0.17 3.81 11.00
N THR A 271 -0.70 4.81 11.19
CA THR A 271 -0.49 5.87 12.20
C THR A 271 -1.77 6.20 12.97
N ALA A 272 -1.65 6.97 14.05
CA ALA A 272 -2.80 7.51 14.77
C ALA A 272 -3.70 8.43 13.91
N ASN A 273 -3.21 8.93 12.76
CA ASN A 273 -4.02 9.71 11.83
C ASN A 273 -4.99 8.84 11.01
N ASP A 274 -4.76 7.53 10.93
CA ASP A 274 -5.73 6.62 10.35
C ASP A 274 -6.90 6.36 11.31
N SER A 275 -7.85 7.29 11.30
CA SER A 275 -8.96 7.42 12.25
C SER A 275 -10.28 7.65 11.51
N PRO A 276 -11.45 7.35 12.11
CA PRO A 276 -12.74 7.45 11.44
C PRO A 276 -13.03 8.85 10.88
N GLU A 277 -12.54 9.90 11.56
CA GLU A 277 -12.68 11.29 11.13
C GLU A 277 -11.95 11.62 9.83
N ASN A 278 -10.94 10.83 9.48
CA ASN A 278 -10.05 11.05 8.36
C ASN A 278 -10.34 10.15 7.16
N MET A 279 -11.33 9.26 7.26
CA MET A 279 -11.79 8.44 6.15
C MET A 279 -12.35 9.32 5.04
N ASN A 280 -11.88 9.14 3.81
CA ASN A 280 -12.44 9.84 2.66
C ASN A 280 -13.73 9.16 2.15
N PRO A 281 -14.89 9.83 2.17
CA PRO A 281 -16.14 9.22 1.74
C PRO A 281 -16.16 8.80 0.26
N ASP A 282 -15.47 9.53 -0.62
CA ASP A 282 -15.43 9.21 -2.05
C ASP A 282 -14.63 7.91 -2.28
N SER A 283 -13.53 7.72 -1.54
CA SER A 283 -12.74 6.48 -1.57
C SER A 283 -13.56 5.26 -1.11
N VAL A 284 -14.28 5.39 0.00
CA VAL A 284 -15.19 4.34 0.49
C VAL A 284 -16.35 4.10 -0.49
N GLN A 285 -16.85 5.15 -1.14
CA GLN A 285 -17.84 5.01 -2.21
C GLN A 285 -17.29 4.22 -3.41
N HIS A 286 -16.00 4.36 -3.71
CA HIS A 286 -15.33 3.60 -4.75
C HIS A 286 -15.28 2.11 -4.41
N PHE A 287 -14.92 1.73 -3.17
CA PHE A 287 -15.04 0.35 -2.68
C PHE A 287 -16.46 -0.19 -2.87
N GLY A 288 -17.47 0.55 -2.41
CA GLY A 288 -18.87 0.18 -2.61
C GLY A 288 -19.23 -0.02 -4.08
N SER A 289 -18.70 0.79 -5.01
CA SER A 289 -18.94 0.62 -6.45
C SER A 289 -18.35 -0.69 -7.00
N PHE A 290 -17.18 -1.13 -6.49
CA PHE A 290 -16.61 -2.42 -6.84
C PHE A 290 -17.45 -3.56 -6.28
N ILE A 291 -17.79 -3.54 -4.99
CA ILE A 291 -18.60 -4.60 -4.36
C ILE A 291 -19.94 -4.74 -5.07
N MET A 292 -20.67 -3.63 -5.23
CA MET A 292 -21.99 -3.65 -5.86
C MET A 292 -21.92 -4.04 -7.34
N GLY A 293 -20.92 -3.55 -8.08
CA GLY A 293 -20.80 -3.81 -9.51
C GLY A 293 -20.33 -5.21 -9.85
N ILE A 294 -19.37 -5.76 -9.10
CA ILE A 294 -18.88 -7.15 -9.26
C ILE A 294 -20.01 -8.12 -8.91
N SER A 295 -20.69 -7.88 -7.78
CA SER A 295 -21.86 -8.66 -7.36
C SER A 295 -22.96 -8.68 -8.42
N LYS A 296 -23.32 -7.52 -9.00
CA LYS A 296 -24.34 -7.45 -10.06
C LYS A 296 -23.90 -8.09 -11.38
N HIS A 297 -22.60 -8.10 -11.67
CA HIS A 297 -22.08 -8.68 -12.90
C HIS A 297 -22.07 -10.21 -12.85
N PHE A 298 -21.62 -10.79 -11.75
CA PHE A 298 -21.53 -12.24 -11.56
C PHE A 298 -22.76 -12.85 -10.85
N GLY A 299 -23.65 -12.02 -10.30
CA GLY A 299 -24.78 -12.46 -9.47
C GLY A 299 -25.71 -13.43 -10.17
N ASP A 300 -25.96 -13.23 -11.46
CA ASP A 300 -26.80 -14.09 -12.30
C ASP A 300 -25.99 -14.92 -13.32
N ALA A 301 -24.66 -14.89 -13.21
CA ALA A 301 -23.78 -15.66 -14.08
C ALA A 301 -23.83 -17.16 -13.75
N ASP A 302 -23.43 -17.99 -14.71
CA ASP A 302 -23.16 -19.40 -14.46
C ASP A 302 -21.65 -19.63 -14.41
N PHE A 303 -21.11 -19.95 -13.23
CA PHE A 303 -19.66 -20.14 -13.07
C PHE A 303 -19.14 -21.38 -13.81
N ALA A 304 -20.00 -22.31 -14.25
CA ALA A 304 -19.58 -23.40 -15.14
C ALA A 304 -19.21 -22.91 -16.55
N ASP A 305 -19.80 -21.80 -16.99
CA ASP A 305 -19.62 -21.24 -18.34
C ASP A 305 -18.62 -20.07 -18.39
N ILE A 306 -18.18 -19.56 -17.23
CA ILE A 306 -17.23 -18.45 -17.13
C ILE A 306 -15.83 -18.97 -16.80
N ALA A 307 -14.96 -18.98 -17.80
CA ALA A 307 -13.53 -19.16 -17.59
C ALA A 307 -12.88 -17.83 -17.17
N LEU A 308 -12.46 -17.72 -15.91
CA LEU A 308 -11.76 -16.52 -15.39
C LEU A 308 -10.23 -16.56 -15.59
N GLN A 309 -9.71 -17.62 -16.22
CA GLN A 309 -8.29 -17.80 -16.47
C GLN A 309 -8.00 -17.92 -17.97
N SER A 310 -7.09 -17.08 -18.46
CA SER A 310 -6.55 -17.14 -19.83
C SER A 310 -5.09 -16.72 -19.85
N GLN A 311 -4.46 -16.57 -21.03
CA GLN A 311 -3.13 -15.97 -21.09
C GLN A 311 -3.16 -14.53 -20.53
N ASN A 312 -2.03 -14.10 -19.96
CA ASN A 312 -1.86 -12.72 -19.51
C ASN A 312 -1.94 -11.74 -20.70
N GLU A 313 -2.50 -10.57 -20.44
CA GLU A 313 -2.69 -9.53 -21.46
C GLU A 313 -2.16 -8.18 -20.97
N ILE A 314 -1.83 -7.30 -21.92
CA ILE A 314 -1.48 -5.91 -21.64
C ILE A 314 -2.78 -5.12 -21.54
N PHE A 315 -2.95 -4.40 -20.43
CA PHE A 315 -4.11 -3.54 -20.22
C PHE A 315 -3.77 -2.28 -19.43
N PHE A 316 -4.51 -1.20 -19.68
CA PHE A 316 -4.30 0.10 -19.04
C PHE A 316 -5.49 1.02 -19.22
N ASN A 317 -5.67 1.95 -18.27
CA ASN A 317 -6.61 3.05 -18.41
C ASN A 317 -6.15 4.09 -19.43
N THR A 318 -7.08 4.63 -20.22
CA THR A 318 -6.87 5.84 -21.02
C THR A 318 -7.43 7.07 -20.30
N LEU A 319 -8.72 7.35 -20.48
CA LEU A 319 -9.43 8.41 -19.77
C LEU A 319 -10.45 7.78 -18.82
N GLY A 320 -10.37 8.17 -17.55
CA GLY A 320 -11.10 7.57 -16.45
C GLY A 320 -11.03 6.04 -16.43
N SER A 321 -12.17 5.40 -16.28
CA SER A 321 -12.27 3.95 -16.10
C SER A 321 -12.18 3.13 -17.40
N HIS A 322 -11.84 3.76 -18.53
CA HIS A 322 -11.80 3.07 -19.83
C HIS A 322 -10.51 2.26 -19.98
N LEU A 323 -10.64 0.93 -20.01
CA LEU A 323 -9.54 0.00 -20.20
C LEU A 323 -9.35 -0.41 -21.67
N VAL A 324 -8.13 -0.21 -22.16
CA VAL A 324 -7.60 -0.86 -23.37
C VAL A 324 -6.99 -2.20 -22.95
N GLN A 325 -7.11 -3.21 -23.80
CA GLN A 325 -6.64 -4.58 -23.53
C GLN A 325 -6.25 -5.26 -24.84
N TYR A 326 -5.10 -5.93 -24.86
CA TYR A 326 -4.66 -6.77 -25.96
C TYR A 326 -3.65 -7.84 -25.52
N PRO A 327 -3.50 -8.95 -26.27
CA PRO A 327 -2.58 -10.04 -25.93
C PRO A 327 -1.13 -9.61 -25.67
N LEU A 328 -0.49 -10.19 -24.65
CA LEU A 328 0.89 -9.86 -24.27
C LEU A 328 1.90 -10.03 -25.41
N TRP A 329 1.71 -11.05 -26.27
CA TRP A 329 2.60 -11.31 -27.41
C TRP A 329 2.63 -10.17 -28.44
N LEU A 330 1.61 -9.30 -28.47
CA LEU A 330 1.59 -8.11 -29.33
C LEU A 330 2.48 -6.97 -28.80
N GLY A 331 2.89 -7.00 -27.53
CA GLY A 331 3.71 -5.95 -26.92
C GLY A 331 4.99 -5.68 -27.70
N MET A 332 5.83 -6.72 -27.88
CA MET A 332 7.11 -6.57 -28.58
C MET A 332 6.96 -6.23 -30.09
N PRO A 333 6.06 -6.86 -30.87
CA PRO A 333 5.77 -6.42 -32.24
C PRO A 333 5.33 -4.95 -32.36
N LEU A 334 4.46 -4.47 -31.47
CA LEU A 334 4.02 -3.06 -31.47
C LEU A 334 5.16 -2.12 -31.05
N ALA A 335 5.99 -2.51 -30.09
CA ALA A 335 7.17 -1.75 -29.70
C ALA A 335 8.16 -1.61 -30.87
N LEU A 336 8.47 -2.71 -31.57
CA LEU A 336 9.32 -2.71 -32.76
C LEU A 336 8.72 -1.87 -33.88
N LEU A 337 7.42 -1.99 -34.14
CA LEU A 337 6.71 -1.15 -35.12
C LEU A 337 6.88 0.34 -34.79
N SER A 338 6.78 0.72 -33.52
CA SER A 338 6.94 2.10 -33.05
C SER A 338 8.36 2.61 -33.29
N VAL A 339 9.37 1.82 -32.93
CA VAL A 339 10.79 2.15 -33.15
C VAL A 339 11.12 2.27 -34.65
N VAL A 340 10.70 1.30 -35.46
CA VAL A 340 10.92 1.29 -36.91
C VAL A 340 10.21 2.46 -37.57
N SER A 341 8.98 2.78 -37.16
CA SER A 341 8.24 3.93 -37.68
C SER A 341 8.98 5.24 -37.39
N LEU A 342 9.47 5.42 -36.16
CA LEU A 342 10.26 6.61 -35.81
C LEU A 342 11.56 6.68 -36.64
N LEU A 343 12.28 5.56 -36.77
CA LEU A 343 13.51 5.49 -37.53
C LEU A 343 13.28 5.85 -39.01
N ALA A 344 12.27 5.25 -39.64
CA ALA A 344 11.92 5.50 -41.03
C ALA A 344 11.56 6.98 -41.28
N VAL A 345 10.75 7.57 -40.40
CA VAL A 345 10.39 8.99 -40.49
C VAL A 345 11.61 9.89 -40.21
N THR A 346 12.50 9.51 -39.31
CA THR A 346 13.74 10.26 -39.04
C THR A 346 14.69 10.24 -40.24
N VAL A 347 14.89 9.07 -40.86
CA VAL A 347 15.68 8.90 -42.10
C VAL A 347 15.08 9.72 -43.24
N LEU A 348 13.76 9.69 -43.41
CA LEU A 348 13.07 10.54 -44.38
C LEU A 348 13.33 12.03 -44.13
N GLY A 349 13.42 12.45 -42.87
CA GLY A 349 13.80 13.80 -42.47
C GLY A 349 15.21 14.18 -42.93
N PHE A 350 16.18 13.27 -42.80
CA PHE A 350 17.54 13.47 -43.33
C PHE A 350 17.53 13.53 -44.87
N TRP A 351 16.86 12.61 -45.55
CA TRP A 351 16.79 12.56 -47.02
C TRP A 351 16.13 13.81 -47.62
N ARG A 352 15.10 14.34 -46.97
CA ARG A 352 14.45 15.59 -47.40
C ARG A 352 15.20 16.86 -46.97
N GLY A 353 16.37 16.73 -46.34
CA GLY A 353 17.14 17.86 -45.80
C GLY A 353 16.40 18.65 -44.72
N ARG A 354 15.38 18.05 -44.09
CA ARG A 354 14.61 18.62 -42.97
C ARG A 354 15.39 18.54 -41.67
N ILE A 355 16.09 17.44 -41.45
CA ILE A 355 16.98 17.21 -40.31
C ILE A 355 18.42 17.28 -40.79
N THR A 356 19.26 18.02 -40.05
CA THR A 356 20.71 18.09 -40.28
C THR A 356 21.43 17.26 -39.21
N VAL A 357 22.53 16.59 -39.55
CA VAL A 357 23.31 15.77 -38.60
C VAL A 357 23.70 16.57 -37.36
N ALA A 358 24.32 17.74 -37.54
CA ALA A 358 24.73 18.59 -36.42
C ALA A 358 23.55 18.99 -35.52
N GLY A 359 22.43 19.42 -36.12
CA GLY A 359 21.22 19.78 -35.36
C GLY A 359 20.59 18.60 -34.61
N TYR A 360 20.62 17.40 -35.20
CA TYR A 360 20.11 16.18 -34.56
C TYR A 360 21.01 15.75 -33.39
N VAL A 361 22.33 15.73 -33.58
CA VAL A 361 23.28 15.41 -32.50
C VAL A 361 23.19 16.42 -31.35
N LEU A 362 23.11 17.72 -31.64
CA LEU A 362 22.93 18.73 -30.60
C LEU A 362 21.60 18.55 -29.86
N SER A 363 20.54 18.16 -30.57
CA SER A 363 19.24 17.85 -29.96
C SER A 363 19.30 16.60 -29.08
N LEU A 364 20.02 15.56 -29.50
CA LEU A 364 20.25 14.34 -28.71
C LEU A 364 20.98 14.63 -27.40
N LEU A 365 22.02 15.47 -27.44
CA LEU A 365 22.81 15.84 -26.26
C LEU A 365 22.05 16.77 -25.29
N LEU A 366 21.05 17.51 -25.79
CA LEU A 366 20.27 18.43 -24.95
C LEU A 366 19.45 17.69 -23.89
N PHE A 367 18.91 16.51 -24.21
CA PHE A 367 18.10 15.73 -23.28
C PHE A 367 18.86 15.31 -22.01
N PRO A 368 19.98 14.55 -22.07
CA PRO A 368 20.67 14.09 -20.87
C PRO A 368 21.17 15.26 -20.01
N VAL A 369 21.57 16.38 -20.63
CA VAL A 369 21.95 17.60 -19.90
C VAL A 369 20.75 18.18 -19.15
N THR A 370 19.58 18.25 -19.79
CA THR A 370 18.35 18.75 -19.15
C THR A 370 17.86 17.81 -18.05
N ALA A 371 17.90 16.50 -18.30
CA ALA A 371 17.51 15.49 -17.33
C ALA A 371 18.43 15.51 -16.10
N LEU A 372 19.75 15.58 -16.29
CA LEU A 372 20.72 15.67 -15.20
C LEU A 372 20.53 16.95 -14.38
N LEU A 373 20.31 18.10 -15.05
CA LEU A 373 20.03 19.36 -14.36
C LEU A 373 18.75 19.28 -13.52
N CYS A 374 17.65 18.75 -14.08
CA CYS A 374 16.39 18.64 -13.35
C CYS A 374 16.48 17.63 -12.20
N ALA A 375 17.18 16.52 -12.39
CA ALA A 375 17.45 15.54 -11.34
C ALA A 375 18.30 16.15 -10.21
N LEU A 376 19.32 16.94 -10.54
CA LEU A 376 20.13 17.65 -9.55
C LEU A 376 19.31 18.69 -8.78
N LEU A 377 18.47 19.47 -9.47
CA LEU A 377 17.57 20.43 -8.81
C LEU A 377 16.56 19.73 -7.89
N ALA A 378 15.99 18.61 -8.33
CA ALA A 378 15.09 17.80 -7.52
C ALA A 378 15.80 17.24 -6.28
N LEU A 379 17.05 16.78 -6.43
CA LEU A 379 17.87 16.32 -5.31
C LEU A 379 18.19 17.46 -4.33
N LEU A 380 18.51 18.66 -4.83
CA LEU A 380 18.73 19.83 -3.98
C LEU A 380 17.47 20.25 -3.22
N MET A 381 16.30 20.20 -3.86
CA MET A 381 15.02 20.42 -3.19
C MET A 381 14.77 19.36 -2.12
N PHE A 382 15.06 18.09 -2.41
CA PHE A 382 14.95 16.99 -1.43
C PHE A 382 15.89 17.19 -0.23
N MET A 383 17.14 17.61 -0.47
CA MET A 383 18.10 17.98 0.57
C MET A 383 17.66 19.20 1.39
N ALA A 384 16.95 20.15 0.78
CA ALA A 384 16.40 21.29 1.52
C ALA A 384 15.26 20.87 2.48
N VAL A 385 14.52 19.81 2.15
CA VAL A 385 13.43 19.28 2.99
C VAL A 385 13.97 18.39 4.11
N PHE A 386 14.85 17.44 3.80
CA PHE A 386 15.28 16.41 4.75
C PHE A 386 16.66 16.66 5.37
N GLY A 387 17.43 17.62 4.86
CA GLY A 387 18.83 17.84 5.26
C GLY A 387 19.81 16.98 4.46
N TYR A 388 21.02 17.50 4.25
CA TYR A 388 22.04 16.87 3.42
C TYR A 388 22.46 15.49 3.92
N ASP A 389 22.86 15.37 5.19
CA ASP A 389 23.39 14.12 5.77
C ASP A 389 22.37 12.98 5.67
N ASN A 390 21.11 13.32 5.92
CA ASN A 390 19.96 12.45 5.88
C ASN A 390 19.70 11.87 4.48
N VAL A 391 19.71 12.73 3.46
CA VAL A 391 19.53 12.32 2.06
C VAL A 391 20.71 11.47 1.58
N ILE A 392 21.93 11.81 1.95
CA ILE A 392 23.11 11.02 1.61
C ILE A 392 23.07 9.65 2.29
N HIS A 393 22.67 9.60 3.57
CA HIS A 393 22.52 8.34 4.29
C HIS A 393 21.46 7.46 3.63
N LEU A 394 20.30 8.02 3.23
CA LEU A 394 19.27 7.29 2.50
C LEU A 394 19.82 6.70 1.20
N TYR A 395 20.44 7.49 0.32
CA TYR A 395 20.86 6.99 -0.99
C TYR A 395 22.16 6.18 -1.01
N ALA A 396 23.06 6.37 -0.04
CA ALA A 396 24.40 5.77 -0.08
C ALA A 396 24.68 4.74 1.03
N VAL A 397 23.96 4.78 2.16
CA VAL A 397 24.25 3.94 3.33
C VAL A 397 23.11 2.96 3.61
N GLN A 398 21.90 3.48 3.82
CA GLN A 398 20.74 2.70 4.19
C GLN A 398 19.50 3.22 3.44
N PRO A 399 19.12 2.58 2.31
CA PRO A 399 17.94 2.92 1.49
C PRO A 399 16.58 2.89 2.19
N THR A 400 16.57 2.55 3.48
CA THR A 400 15.38 2.49 4.34
C THR A 400 15.41 3.48 5.51
N HIS A 401 16.47 4.30 5.65
CA HIS A 401 16.59 5.25 6.74
C HIS A 401 15.91 6.59 6.40
N LEU A 402 14.87 6.95 7.16
CA LEU A 402 14.10 8.19 6.98
C LEU A 402 14.15 9.05 8.25
N PRO A 403 15.12 9.96 8.34
CA PRO A 403 15.21 10.90 9.45
C PRO A 403 14.20 12.04 9.25
N GLY A 404 13.35 12.27 10.26
CA GLY A 404 12.32 13.30 10.21
C GLY A 404 11.16 12.95 9.24
N PRO A 405 10.45 11.83 9.46
CA PRO A 405 9.34 11.39 8.61
C PRO A 405 8.21 12.41 8.49
N ARG A 406 8.17 13.41 9.38
CA ARG A 406 7.14 14.44 9.42
C ARG A 406 6.96 15.20 8.12
N ALA A 407 8.05 15.47 7.38
CA ALA A 407 7.96 16.13 6.09
C ALA A 407 7.24 15.27 5.04
N LEU A 408 7.15 13.95 5.24
CA LEU A 408 6.46 13.08 4.30
C LEU A 408 4.94 13.24 4.38
N TYR A 409 4.38 13.72 5.49
CA TYR A 409 2.94 14.03 5.61
C TYR A 409 2.47 15.02 4.52
N ASP A 410 3.37 15.89 4.06
CA ASP A 410 3.13 16.83 2.96
C ASP A 410 3.87 16.41 1.66
N GLY A 411 4.23 15.13 1.54
CA GLY A 411 5.03 14.57 0.44
C GLY A 411 4.47 14.84 -0.95
N SER A 412 3.14 14.84 -1.10
CA SER A 412 2.47 15.19 -2.35
C SER A 412 2.74 16.64 -2.77
N LEU A 413 2.69 17.58 -1.81
CA LEU A 413 2.96 18.99 -2.08
C LEU A 413 4.40 19.21 -2.56
N TYR A 414 5.37 18.54 -1.95
CA TYR A 414 6.75 18.60 -2.42
C TYR A 414 6.97 17.92 -3.78
N SER A 415 6.28 16.81 -4.03
CA SER A 415 6.31 16.15 -5.34
C SER A 415 5.75 17.04 -6.45
N TYR A 416 4.65 17.77 -6.20
CA TYR A 416 4.14 18.79 -7.12
C TYR A 416 5.13 19.94 -7.31
N ALA A 417 5.82 20.38 -6.26
CA ALA A 417 6.88 21.38 -6.38
C ALA A 417 8.01 20.91 -7.31
N VAL A 418 8.49 19.67 -7.13
CA VAL A 418 9.51 19.05 -8.00
C VAL A 418 9.00 18.94 -9.45
N GLY A 419 7.75 18.52 -9.65
CA GLY A 419 7.13 18.43 -10.96
C GLY A 419 7.02 19.77 -11.67
N LEU A 420 6.54 20.82 -10.98
CA LEU A 420 6.41 22.17 -11.52
C LEU A 420 7.77 22.83 -11.80
N MET A 421 8.76 22.63 -10.92
CA MET A 421 10.12 23.11 -11.13
C MET A 421 10.73 22.47 -12.39
N THR A 422 10.61 21.15 -12.51
CA THR A 422 11.10 20.40 -13.66
C THR A 422 10.40 20.83 -14.94
N LEU A 423 9.07 20.96 -14.91
CA LEU A 423 8.27 21.44 -16.03
C LEU A 423 8.72 22.83 -16.48
N GLY A 424 8.91 23.75 -15.53
CA GLY A 424 9.36 25.12 -15.81
C GLY A 424 10.76 25.19 -16.43
N VAL A 425 11.74 24.52 -15.81
CA VAL A 425 13.15 24.52 -16.26
C VAL A 425 13.31 23.82 -17.60
N ALA A 426 12.78 22.60 -17.74
CA ALA A 426 12.90 21.84 -18.97
C ALA A 426 12.14 22.49 -20.13
N ALA A 427 10.91 22.98 -19.91
CA ALA A 427 10.17 23.70 -20.95
C ALA A 427 10.89 24.99 -21.38
N TRP A 428 11.53 25.70 -20.44
CA TRP A 428 12.32 26.89 -20.77
C TRP A 428 13.52 26.53 -21.65
N ILE A 429 14.31 25.51 -21.26
CA ILE A 429 15.48 25.04 -22.03
C ILE A 429 15.06 24.59 -23.43
N TYR A 430 14.03 23.76 -23.55
CA TYR A 430 13.55 23.27 -24.85
C TYR A 430 12.94 24.38 -25.71
N SER A 431 12.20 25.33 -25.12
CA SER A 431 11.69 26.48 -25.85
C SER A 431 12.81 27.39 -26.37
N LEU A 432 13.90 27.57 -25.61
CA LEU A 432 15.06 28.34 -26.05
C LEU A 432 15.84 27.59 -27.15
N ALA A 433 16.04 26.29 -26.99
CA ALA A 433 16.68 25.45 -27.99
C ALA A 433 15.90 25.47 -29.32
N SER A 434 14.57 25.45 -29.28
CA SER A 434 13.72 25.53 -30.47
C SER A 434 13.84 26.83 -31.28
N ARG A 435 14.46 27.88 -30.71
CA ARG A 435 14.77 29.12 -31.45
C ARG A 435 16.00 28.99 -32.33
N ARG A 436 16.90 28.05 -32.02
CA ARG A 436 18.18 27.84 -32.72
C ARG A 436 18.20 26.55 -33.52
N LEU A 437 17.53 25.51 -33.03
CA LEU A 437 17.43 24.19 -33.63
C LEU A 437 16.11 24.04 -34.40
N ARG A 438 16.14 23.20 -35.43
CA ARG A 438 14.93 22.83 -36.16
C ARG A 438 14.05 21.93 -35.28
N VAL A 439 12.76 22.23 -35.25
CA VAL A 439 11.77 21.46 -34.46
C VAL A 439 11.72 19.99 -34.89
N GLU A 440 11.93 19.71 -36.17
CA GLU A 440 11.98 18.35 -36.71
C GLU A 440 13.14 17.56 -36.11
N ALA A 441 14.32 18.20 -35.95
CA ALA A 441 15.48 17.57 -35.35
C ALA A 441 15.30 17.38 -33.84
N LEU A 442 14.72 18.37 -33.15
CA LEU A 442 14.40 18.29 -31.73
C LEU A 442 13.42 17.16 -31.43
N HIS A 443 12.32 17.08 -32.18
CA HIS A 443 11.25 16.08 -31.99
C HIS A 443 11.72 14.67 -32.36
N ALA A 444 12.50 14.52 -33.43
CA ALA A 444 13.08 13.22 -33.77
C ALA A 444 14.07 12.74 -32.69
N ALA A 445 14.97 13.62 -32.24
CA ALA A 445 15.98 13.28 -31.24
C ALA A 445 15.38 13.03 -29.85
N SER A 446 14.34 13.77 -29.47
CA SER A 446 13.66 13.58 -28.18
C SER A 446 12.97 12.20 -28.13
N LEU A 447 12.27 11.81 -29.19
CA LEU A 447 11.63 10.50 -29.28
C LEU A 447 12.66 9.36 -29.41
N ALA A 448 13.84 9.61 -30.01
CA ALA A 448 14.88 8.61 -30.12
C ALA A 448 15.42 8.14 -28.75
N TRP A 449 15.37 8.99 -27.71
CA TRP A 449 15.69 8.59 -26.33
C TRP A 449 14.65 7.66 -25.71
N LEU A 450 13.39 7.71 -26.18
CA LEU A 450 12.34 6.81 -25.71
C LEU A 450 12.47 5.41 -26.32
N CYS A 451 13.12 5.26 -27.49
CA CYS A 451 13.31 3.96 -28.13
C CYS A 451 14.11 2.94 -27.32
N PRO A 452 15.34 3.23 -26.83
CA PRO A 452 16.08 2.27 -26.02
C PRO A 452 15.33 1.96 -24.72
N LEU A 453 14.69 2.95 -24.09
CA LEU A 453 13.89 2.73 -22.89
C LEU A 453 12.68 1.82 -23.18
N LEU A 454 11.98 2.04 -24.30
CA LEU A 454 10.89 1.19 -24.76
C LEU A 454 11.34 -0.26 -24.99
N LEU A 455 12.50 -0.47 -25.62
CA LEU A 455 13.03 -1.82 -25.85
C LEU A 455 13.43 -2.51 -24.53
N VAL A 456 14.06 -1.77 -23.61
CA VAL A 456 14.41 -2.27 -22.27
C VAL A 456 13.14 -2.65 -21.51
N ILE A 457 12.14 -1.77 -21.44
CA ILE A 457 10.87 -2.07 -20.78
C ILE A 457 10.19 -3.26 -21.45
N SER A 458 10.13 -3.30 -22.79
CA SER A 458 9.47 -4.41 -23.50
C SER A 458 10.15 -5.77 -23.27
N PHE A 459 11.43 -5.79 -22.92
CA PHE A 459 12.19 -7.01 -22.66
C PHE A 459 12.09 -7.45 -21.19
N TYR A 460 12.25 -6.53 -20.24
CA TYR A 460 12.30 -6.85 -18.81
C TYR A 460 10.93 -6.79 -18.11
N VAL A 461 10.03 -5.91 -18.59
CA VAL A 461 8.69 -5.68 -18.04
C VAL A 461 7.70 -5.50 -19.21
N PRO A 462 7.44 -6.57 -20.01
CA PRO A 462 6.66 -6.48 -21.24
C PRO A 462 5.25 -5.91 -21.02
N ASP A 463 4.68 -6.14 -19.84
CA ASP A 463 3.40 -5.60 -19.37
C ASP A 463 3.35 -4.06 -19.30
N GLY A 464 4.51 -3.39 -19.19
CA GLY A 464 4.64 -1.94 -19.16
C GLY A 464 4.92 -1.28 -20.52
N SER A 465 5.12 -2.08 -21.58
CA SER A 465 5.55 -1.57 -22.91
C SER A 465 4.60 -0.53 -23.50
N TYR A 466 3.30 -0.59 -23.17
CA TYR A 466 2.28 0.34 -23.64
C TYR A 466 2.59 1.80 -23.28
N LEU A 467 3.26 2.03 -22.14
CA LEU A 467 3.52 3.37 -21.60
C LEU A 467 4.36 4.22 -22.56
N LEU A 468 5.23 3.59 -23.36
CA LEU A 468 6.09 4.26 -24.34
C LEU A 468 5.77 3.90 -25.79
N THR A 469 5.16 2.73 -26.06
CA THR A 469 4.79 2.29 -27.41
C THR A 469 3.90 3.31 -28.10
N TRP A 470 2.78 3.69 -27.47
CA TRP A 470 1.81 4.60 -28.08
C TRP A 470 2.34 6.04 -28.21
N PRO A 471 3.02 6.62 -27.21
CA PRO A 471 3.69 7.91 -27.36
C PRO A 471 4.71 7.96 -28.50
N VAL A 472 5.57 6.94 -28.66
CA VAL A 472 6.57 6.90 -29.73
C VAL A 472 5.90 6.76 -31.10
N LEU A 473 4.93 5.86 -31.25
CA LEU A 473 4.22 5.64 -32.50
C LEU A 473 3.49 6.90 -32.98
N PHE A 474 2.70 7.52 -32.11
CA PHE A 474 1.98 8.75 -32.46
C PHE A 474 2.95 9.92 -32.61
N GLY A 475 4.01 9.98 -31.81
CA GLY A 475 5.09 10.95 -31.96
C GLY A 475 5.75 10.90 -33.34
N ALA A 476 5.95 9.71 -33.91
CA ALA A 476 6.45 9.52 -35.27
C ALA A 476 5.46 10.05 -36.33
N LEU A 477 4.15 9.87 -36.13
CA LEU A 477 3.12 10.47 -37.00
C LEU A 477 3.12 12.01 -36.90
N GLY A 478 3.29 12.55 -35.69
CA GLY A 478 3.49 13.99 -35.47
C GLY A 478 4.72 14.53 -36.20
N LEU A 479 5.84 13.79 -36.17
CA LEU A 479 7.05 14.12 -36.93
C LEU A 479 6.79 14.12 -38.44
N ALA A 480 6.10 13.10 -38.95
CA ALA A 480 5.75 13.00 -40.37
C ALA A 480 4.87 14.18 -40.82
N ALA A 481 3.95 14.64 -39.97
CA ALA A 481 3.12 15.83 -40.25
C ALA A 481 3.95 17.10 -40.42
N LEU A 482 5.09 17.24 -39.72
CA LEU A 482 6.00 18.39 -39.85
C LEU A 482 6.70 18.45 -41.21
N TYR A 483 6.85 17.32 -41.90
CA TYR A 483 7.51 17.29 -43.21
C TYR A 483 6.64 17.73 -44.38
N ARG A 484 5.33 17.96 -44.16
CA ARG A 484 4.43 18.46 -45.22
C ARG A 484 4.79 19.89 -45.62
N GLY A 485 4.94 20.14 -46.92
CA GLY A 485 5.29 21.43 -47.54
C GLY A 485 6.79 21.57 -47.88
N ASP A 486 7.25 22.79 -48.15
CA ASP A 486 8.65 23.07 -48.54
C ASP A 486 9.64 23.02 -47.37
N ALA A 487 10.88 22.61 -47.66
CA ALA A 487 11.99 22.47 -46.71
C ALA A 487 12.38 23.78 -46.00
N LYS A 488 12.15 24.90 -46.67
CA LYS A 488 12.26 26.26 -46.13
C LYS A 488 10.98 27.00 -46.56
N PRO A 489 10.33 27.80 -45.69
CA PRO A 489 10.70 28.22 -44.33
C PRO A 489 10.34 27.19 -43.22
N ALA A 490 10.63 27.54 -41.96
CA ALA A 490 10.25 26.75 -40.78
C ALA A 490 8.74 26.43 -40.76
N PRO A 491 8.31 25.31 -40.14
CA PRO A 491 6.89 24.92 -40.13
C PRO A 491 5.98 26.03 -39.61
N ALA A 492 4.85 26.29 -40.28
CA ALA A 492 3.90 27.29 -39.83
C ALA A 492 3.25 26.90 -38.48
N SER A 493 2.83 27.88 -37.68
CA SER A 493 2.23 27.62 -36.35
C SER A 493 1.03 26.65 -36.35
N PRO A 494 0.11 26.66 -37.35
CA PRO A 494 -0.95 25.66 -37.44
C PRO A 494 -0.42 24.22 -37.59
N ARG A 495 0.69 24.03 -38.32
CA ARG A 495 1.32 22.70 -38.48
C ARG A 495 1.94 22.21 -37.18
N LEU A 496 2.55 23.10 -36.39
CA LEU A 496 3.04 22.76 -35.05
C LEU A 496 1.91 22.38 -34.10
N PHE A 497 0.78 23.09 -34.18
CA PHE A 497 -0.41 22.75 -33.40
C PHE A 497 -0.90 21.34 -33.77
N VAL A 498 -1.07 21.03 -35.05
CA VAL A 498 -1.46 19.68 -35.52
C VAL A 498 -0.47 18.61 -35.05
N ALA A 499 0.84 18.86 -35.16
CA ALA A 499 1.86 17.93 -34.64
C ALA A 499 1.77 17.75 -33.12
N THR A 500 1.37 18.79 -32.37
CA THR A 500 1.14 18.70 -30.91
C THR A 500 -0.02 17.77 -30.57
N LEU A 501 -1.06 17.70 -31.40
CA LEU A 501 -2.22 16.81 -31.18
C LEU A 501 -1.83 15.32 -31.17
N PHE A 502 -0.70 14.95 -31.79
CA PHE A 502 -0.20 13.57 -31.72
C PHE A 502 0.41 13.22 -30.36
N ALA A 503 0.56 14.17 -29.43
CA ALA A 503 0.97 13.88 -28.06
C ALA A 503 -0.18 13.30 -27.20
N VAL A 504 -1.39 13.10 -27.74
CA VAL A 504 -2.56 12.57 -27.00
C VAL A 504 -2.23 11.31 -26.18
N PRO A 505 -1.60 10.24 -26.71
CA PRO A 505 -1.29 9.07 -25.89
C PRO A 505 -0.36 9.40 -24.72
N ALA A 506 0.64 10.27 -24.94
CA ALA A 506 1.54 10.71 -23.86
C ALA A 506 0.78 11.50 -22.79
N LEU A 507 -0.15 12.37 -23.19
CA LEU A 507 -0.99 13.18 -22.29
C LEU A 507 -2.02 12.35 -21.52
N CYS A 508 -2.49 11.24 -22.07
CA CYS A 508 -3.41 10.33 -21.37
C CYS A 508 -2.69 9.33 -20.45
N LEU A 509 -1.46 8.92 -20.78
CA LEU A 509 -0.77 7.84 -20.07
C LEU A 509 0.26 8.33 -19.04
N LEU A 510 1.08 9.33 -19.37
CA LEU A 510 2.20 9.72 -18.52
C LEU A 510 1.79 10.57 -17.29
N PRO A 511 0.82 11.51 -17.36
CA PRO A 511 0.40 12.25 -16.18
C PRO A 511 -0.25 11.37 -15.09
N PRO A 512 -1.18 10.45 -15.41
CA PRO A 512 -1.69 9.50 -14.40
C PRO A 512 -0.60 8.58 -13.86
N ALA A 513 0.29 8.06 -14.72
CA ALA A 513 1.41 7.23 -14.27
C ALA A 513 2.36 7.99 -13.33
N TRP A 514 2.62 9.28 -13.61
CA TRP A 514 3.41 10.14 -12.72
C TRP A 514 2.71 10.35 -11.38
N HIS A 515 1.38 10.55 -11.38
CA HIS A 515 0.59 10.73 -10.16
C HIS A 515 0.52 9.46 -9.31
N GLN A 516 0.33 8.29 -9.93
CA GLN A 516 0.37 7.00 -9.24
C GLN A 516 1.77 6.70 -8.69
N LEU A 517 2.83 6.97 -9.46
CA LEU A 517 4.21 6.84 -8.98
C LEU A 517 4.47 7.76 -7.79
N MET A 518 3.95 9.00 -7.82
CA MET A 518 4.02 9.92 -6.69
C MET A 518 3.39 9.33 -5.42
N TRP A 519 2.25 8.67 -5.51
CA TRP A 519 1.66 7.99 -4.34
C TRP A 519 2.53 6.84 -3.82
N MET A 520 3.14 6.06 -4.72
CA MET A 520 3.95 4.90 -4.34
C MET A 520 5.30 5.25 -3.69
N ILE A 521 6.01 6.27 -4.19
CA ILE A 521 7.37 6.61 -3.74
C ILE A 521 7.49 7.98 -3.06
N SER A 522 6.45 8.82 -3.15
CA SER A 522 6.45 10.19 -2.62
C SER A 522 7.68 10.98 -3.09
N ILE A 523 8.06 12.00 -2.33
CA ILE A 523 9.25 12.82 -2.55
C ILE A 523 10.57 12.00 -2.44
N LEU A 524 10.54 10.78 -1.88
CA LEU A 524 11.74 9.93 -1.71
C LEU A 524 12.38 9.54 -3.05
N GLY A 525 11.61 9.54 -4.14
CA GLY A 525 12.13 9.38 -5.49
C GLY A 525 12.12 10.68 -6.29
N ALA A 526 12.36 11.84 -5.65
CA ALA A 526 12.35 13.14 -6.32
C ALA A 526 13.14 13.19 -7.65
N PRO A 527 14.36 12.64 -7.78
CA PRO A 527 15.06 12.58 -9.07
C PRO A 527 14.32 11.77 -10.14
N VAL A 528 13.67 10.68 -9.75
CA VAL A 528 12.87 9.83 -10.65
C VAL A 528 11.59 10.56 -11.07
N LEU A 529 10.90 11.23 -10.14
CA LEU A 529 9.72 12.05 -10.43
C LEU A 529 10.06 13.17 -11.43
N ALA A 530 11.21 13.83 -11.27
CA ALA A 530 11.70 14.82 -12.21
C ALA A 530 12.00 14.19 -13.59
N LEU A 531 12.70 13.05 -13.63
CA LEU A 531 13.01 12.36 -14.88
C LEU A 531 11.74 12.03 -15.69
N VAL A 532 10.67 11.54 -15.05
CA VAL A 532 9.40 11.22 -15.72
C VAL A 532 8.75 12.47 -16.32
N VAL A 533 8.81 13.63 -15.64
CA VAL A 533 8.33 14.91 -16.22
C VAL A 533 9.14 15.32 -17.45
N VAL A 534 10.46 15.09 -17.43
CA VAL A 534 11.31 15.34 -18.62
C VAL A 534 10.92 14.41 -19.77
N LEU A 535 10.74 13.10 -19.50
CA LEU A 535 10.29 12.11 -20.50
C LEU A 535 8.93 12.48 -21.09
N PHE A 536 8.02 12.96 -20.26
CA PHE A 536 6.74 13.51 -20.70
C PHE A 536 6.93 14.66 -21.70
N LEU A 537 7.79 15.63 -21.39
CA LEU A 537 8.08 16.77 -22.26
C LEU A 537 8.72 16.40 -23.60
N LEU A 538 9.40 15.25 -23.71
CA LEU A 538 9.98 14.77 -24.98
C LEU A 538 8.93 14.58 -26.08
N ASN A 539 7.68 14.36 -25.70
CA ASN A 539 6.55 14.21 -26.61
C ASN A 539 5.94 15.55 -27.06
N LEU A 540 6.38 16.67 -26.49
CA LEU A 540 5.79 18.00 -26.66
C LEU A 540 6.73 19.00 -27.35
N MET A 541 7.75 18.54 -28.10
CA MET A 541 8.66 19.42 -28.84
C MET A 541 7.96 20.41 -29.82
N PRO A 542 6.86 20.04 -30.52
CA PRO A 542 6.13 20.99 -31.36
C PRO A 542 5.50 22.13 -30.55
N LEU A 543 5.03 21.85 -29.33
CA LEU A 543 4.55 22.86 -28.39
C LEU A 543 5.71 23.73 -27.87
N MET A 544 6.86 23.14 -27.54
CA MET A 544 8.04 23.91 -27.14
C MET A 544 8.48 24.88 -28.24
N ALA A 545 8.38 24.48 -29.51
CA ALA A 545 8.64 25.35 -30.65
C ALA A 545 7.62 26.50 -30.80
N LEU A 546 6.34 26.26 -30.48
CA LEU A 546 5.33 27.31 -30.42
C LEU A 546 5.63 28.32 -29.31
N LEU A 547 5.97 27.84 -28.11
CA LEU A 547 6.38 28.68 -26.98
C LEU A 547 7.65 29.48 -27.31
N GLY A 548 8.61 28.87 -28.01
CA GLY A 548 9.84 29.52 -28.45
C GLY A 548 9.60 30.75 -29.35
N ARG A 549 8.50 30.77 -30.12
CA ARG A 549 8.10 31.90 -30.99
C ARG A 549 7.44 33.06 -30.24
N VAL A 550 6.98 32.83 -29.01
CA VAL A 550 6.32 33.86 -28.20
C VAL A 550 7.36 34.59 -27.36
N ARG A 551 7.46 35.92 -27.52
CA ARG A 551 8.50 36.76 -26.86
C ARG A 551 8.54 36.61 -25.33
N ARG A 552 7.37 36.47 -24.69
CA ARG A 552 7.20 36.44 -23.23
C ARG A 552 6.86 35.05 -22.68
N SER A 553 7.04 33.98 -23.45
CA SER A 553 6.75 32.61 -22.97
C SER A 553 7.58 32.19 -21.75
N TRP A 554 8.77 32.78 -21.57
CA TRP A 554 9.59 32.57 -20.38
C TRP A 554 8.86 32.92 -19.08
N MET A 555 7.88 33.83 -19.10
CA MET A 555 7.08 34.18 -17.91
C MET A 555 6.25 33.01 -17.41
N VAL A 556 5.79 32.11 -18.30
CA VAL A 556 5.06 30.89 -17.92
C VAL A 556 6.01 29.93 -17.20
N CYS A 557 7.22 29.76 -17.72
CA CYS A 557 8.25 28.92 -17.11
C CYS A 557 8.70 29.47 -15.75
N ALA A 558 8.90 30.80 -15.65
CA ALA A 558 9.20 31.48 -14.40
C ALA A 558 8.03 31.37 -13.40
N GLY A 559 6.78 31.48 -13.87
CA GLY A 559 5.59 31.29 -13.05
C GLY A 559 5.52 29.88 -12.45
N ALA A 560 5.84 28.83 -13.22
CA ALA A 560 5.91 27.46 -12.72
C ALA A 560 7.02 27.28 -11.67
N ALA A 561 8.21 27.87 -11.88
CA ALA A 561 9.29 27.84 -10.90
C ALA A 561 8.95 28.61 -9.61
N VAL A 562 8.26 29.75 -9.72
CA VAL A 562 7.76 30.51 -8.56
C VAL A 562 6.70 29.72 -7.82
N ALA A 563 5.75 29.09 -8.51
CA ALA A 563 4.75 28.23 -7.89
C ALA A 563 5.41 27.06 -7.16
N ALA A 564 6.41 26.42 -7.77
CA ALA A 564 7.20 25.37 -7.12
C ALA A 564 7.92 25.87 -5.85
N ALA A 565 8.52 27.06 -5.88
CA ALA A 565 9.15 27.66 -4.71
C ALA A 565 8.12 27.98 -3.61
N VAL A 566 6.94 28.50 -3.97
CA VAL A 566 5.84 28.75 -3.03
C VAL A 566 5.37 27.45 -2.39
N LEU A 567 5.17 26.39 -3.16
CA LEU A 567 4.79 25.08 -2.63
C LEU A 567 5.89 24.56 -1.68
N LEU A 568 7.15 24.56 -2.10
CA LEU A 568 8.27 24.12 -1.25
C LEU A 568 8.33 24.90 0.08
N CYS A 569 8.26 26.23 0.03
CA CYS A 569 8.26 27.06 1.23
C CYS A 569 7.03 26.84 2.11
N ALA A 570 5.83 26.74 1.52
CA ALA A 570 4.62 26.43 2.26
C ALA A 570 4.73 25.08 2.96
N GLY A 571 5.22 24.05 2.25
CA GLY A 571 5.52 22.74 2.81
C GLY A 571 6.46 22.84 4.00
N LEU A 572 7.60 23.52 3.86
CA LEU A 572 8.57 23.66 4.96
C LEU A 572 7.99 24.37 6.20
N VAL A 573 7.14 25.38 6.01
CA VAL A 573 6.47 26.08 7.11
C VAL A 573 5.44 25.17 7.80
N ILE A 574 4.64 24.46 7.01
CA ILE A 574 3.62 23.52 7.51
C ILE A 574 4.29 22.32 8.21
N SER A 575 5.30 21.73 7.59
CA SER A 575 6.11 20.62 8.13
C SER A 575 7.07 21.07 9.24
N GLY A 576 7.16 22.36 9.58
CA GLY A 576 7.97 22.87 10.70
C GLY A 576 7.23 22.98 12.04
N THR A 577 5.90 23.02 12.05
CA THR A 577 5.06 23.26 13.26
C THR A 577 4.27 22.03 13.71
N PRO A 578 4.60 21.36 14.84
CA PRO A 578 3.92 20.12 15.25
C PRO A 578 2.41 20.32 15.44
N SER A 579 1.62 19.34 15.03
CA SER A 579 0.15 19.35 15.18
C SER A 579 -0.39 17.92 15.20
N LYS A 580 -1.68 17.76 15.53
CA LYS A 580 -2.34 16.45 15.47
C LYS A 580 -2.28 15.77 14.09
N ASP A 581 -2.26 16.55 13.01
CA ASP A 581 -2.22 16.03 11.63
C ASP A 581 -0.79 15.78 11.14
N ARG A 582 0.22 16.25 11.89
CA ARG A 582 1.66 16.12 11.60
C ARG A 582 2.42 15.92 12.92
N PRO A 583 2.13 14.82 13.62
CA PRO A 583 2.62 14.63 14.97
C PRO A 583 4.13 14.38 14.99
N LEU A 584 4.74 14.65 16.14
CA LEU A 584 6.05 14.12 16.50
C LEU A 584 5.88 12.65 16.91
N MET A 585 6.91 11.86 16.65
CA MET A 585 6.89 10.43 16.90
C MET A 585 7.93 10.09 17.96
N ASN A 586 7.54 9.28 18.94
CA ASN A 586 8.43 8.74 19.95
C ASN A 586 8.08 7.29 20.30
N SER A 587 9.01 6.59 20.91
CA SER A 587 8.87 5.18 21.26
C SER A 587 9.03 5.01 22.76
N VAL A 588 8.07 4.36 23.42
CA VAL A 588 8.21 3.88 24.81
C VAL A 588 7.63 2.48 24.89
N ALA A 589 8.42 1.58 25.44
CA ALA A 589 8.05 0.20 25.72
C ALA A 589 8.21 -0.08 27.22
N TYR A 590 7.54 -1.12 27.69
CA TYR A 590 7.61 -1.57 29.07
C TYR A 590 8.05 -3.02 29.14
N ALA A 591 8.91 -3.37 30.10
CA ALA A 591 9.21 -4.75 30.42
C ALA A 591 9.06 -5.03 31.91
N ALA A 592 8.58 -6.22 32.23
CA ALA A 592 8.49 -6.71 33.60
C ALA A 592 8.87 -8.18 33.71
N ASN A 593 9.57 -8.51 34.79
CA ASN A 593 9.80 -9.88 35.25
C ASN A 593 8.96 -10.09 36.51
N LEU A 594 7.88 -10.87 36.38
CA LEU A 594 6.95 -11.12 37.49
C LEU A 594 7.56 -12.00 38.58
N ASP A 595 8.59 -12.80 38.27
CA ASP A 595 9.24 -13.68 39.24
C ASP A 595 10.15 -12.88 40.20
N THR A 596 10.81 -11.83 39.70
CA THR A 596 11.72 -10.99 40.50
C THR A 596 11.06 -9.72 41.03
N GLY A 597 9.91 -9.32 40.47
CA GLY A 597 9.25 -8.06 40.80
C GLY A 597 9.99 -6.84 40.23
N GLU A 598 10.78 -7.01 39.18
CA GLU A 598 11.52 -5.93 38.52
C GLU A 598 10.83 -5.50 37.23
N ALA A 599 10.76 -4.18 36.98
CA ALA A 599 10.25 -3.63 35.74
C ALA A 599 11.06 -2.41 35.27
N ALA A 600 11.01 -2.13 33.96
CA ALA A 600 11.71 -1.01 33.36
C ALA A 600 10.95 -0.40 32.17
N TRP A 601 11.07 0.92 32.04
CA TRP A 601 10.79 1.65 30.82
C TRP A 601 11.97 1.52 29.86
N MET A 602 11.67 1.40 28.57
CA MET A 602 12.67 1.31 27.50
C MET A 602 12.27 2.15 26.29
N SER A 603 13.24 2.73 25.60
CA SER A 603 12.99 3.49 24.35
C SER A 603 14.19 3.41 23.41
N GLU A 604 13.91 3.39 22.11
CA GLU A 604 14.93 3.48 21.06
C GLU A 604 15.28 4.93 20.70
N ASP A 605 14.53 5.90 21.21
CA ASP A 605 14.70 7.30 20.86
C ASP A 605 16.11 7.78 21.20
N GLY A 606 16.74 8.46 20.24
CA GLY A 606 18.11 8.94 20.40
C GLY A 606 18.25 10.01 21.50
N GLN A 607 17.16 10.71 21.81
CA GLN A 607 17.12 11.80 22.78
C GLN A 607 15.79 11.78 23.54
N VAL A 608 15.82 12.33 24.75
CA VAL A 608 14.64 12.51 25.59
C VAL A 608 13.90 13.78 25.17
N ASP A 609 12.65 13.63 24.77
CA ASP A 609 11.73 14.74 24.45
C ASP A 609 10.92 15.19 25.69
N GLU A 610 9.94 16.09 25.50
CA GLU A 610 9.17 16.62 26.62
C GLU A 610 8.27 15.58 27.31
N TRP A 611 7.73 14.61 26.57
CA TRP A 611 6.82 13.60 27.10
C TRP A 611 7.60 12.41 27.66
N THR A 612 8.62 11.93 26.94
CA THR A 612 9.48 10.82 27.35
C THR A 612 10.35 11.14 28.56
N ARG A 613 10.56 12.43 28.88
CA ARG A 613 11.29 12.87 30.10
C ARG A 613 10.70 12.32 31.39
N GLN A 614 9.38 12.07 31.43
CA GLN A 614 8.74 11.49 32.61
C GLN A 614 9.23 10.06 32.90
N PHE A 615 9.68 9.33 31.88
CA PHE A 615 10.22 7.98 32.01
C PHE A 615 11.75 8.01 32.12
N PHE A 616 12.43 8.87 31.36
CA PHE A 616 13.89 8.90 31.24
C PHE A 616 14.48 10.25 31.67
N PRO A 617 14.36 10.68 32.94
CA PRO A 617 14.79 12.01 33.37
C PRO A 617 16.29 12.26 33.14
N ASP A 618 17.12 11.22 33.32
CA ASP A 618 18.57 11.29 33.17
C ASP A 618 19.07 10.93 31.77
N GLY A 619 18.17 10.50 30.86
CA GLY A 619 18.53 10.02 29.52
C GLY A 619 19.53 8.86 29.51
N HIS A 620 19.59 8.08 30.59
CA HIS A 620 20.53 6.98 30.73
C HIS A 620 20.27 5.90 29.66
N ARG A 621 21.34 5.45 29.00
CA ARG A 621 21.29 4.40 27.99
C ARG A 621 22.03 3.15 28.42
N ALA A 622 21.37 2.00 28.37
CA ALA A 622 21.90 0.69 28.79
C ALA A 622 21.43 -0.44 27.88
N ALA A 623 22.10 -1.59 27.95
CA ALA A 623 21.63 -2.83 27.33
C ALA A 623 20.33 -3.31 27.99
N VAL A 624 19.52 -4.05 27.22
CA VAL A 624 18.22 -4.60 27.67
C VAL A 624 18.17 -6.13 27.53
N ASP A 625 19.32 -6.80 27.32
CA ASP A 625 19.39 -8.25 27.11
C ASP A 625 18.86 -9.06 28.30
N ASP A 626 18.87 -8.49 29.50
CA ASP A 626 18.33 -9.05 30.74
C ASP A 626 16.79 -9.11 30.75
N LEU A 627 16.16 -8.13 30.10
CA LEU A 627 14.70 -8.01 29.98
C LEU A 627 14.17 -8.53 28.64
N ARG A 628 15.03 -8.52 27.62
CA ARG A 628 14.73 -8.98 26.27
C ARG A 628 15.93 -9.71 25.65
N PRO A 629 16.00 -11.04 25.79
CA PRO A 629 17.08 -11.83 25.23
C PRO A 629 17.21 -11.65 23.70
N GLY A 630 18.44 -11.48 23.21
CA GLY A 630 18.75 -11.45 21.78
C GLY A 630 19.05 -10.06 21.18
N THR A 631 18.96 -8.99 21.97
CA THR A 631 19.24 -7.60 21.55
C THR A 631 20.71 -7.16 21.66
N ARG A 632 21.65 -8.10 21.50
CA ARG A 632 23.05 -7.93 21.89
C ARG A 632 23.71 -6.71 21.23
N GLY A 633 24.26 -5.83 22.06
CA GLY A 633 25.14 -4.72 21.63
C GLY A 633 24.45 -3.38 21.38
N HIS A 634 23.12 -3.28 21.52
CA HIS A 634 22.40 -2.01 21.42
C HIS A 634 22.13 -1.42 22.80
N HIS A 635 22.42 -0.13 22.98
CA HIS A 635 22.05 0.62 24.19
C HIS A 635 20.76 1.40 23.93
N TYR A 636 19.79 1.28 24.82
CA TYR A 636 18.46 1.89 24.76
C TYR A 636 18.30 2.87 25.91
N LEU A 637 17.46 3.90 25.75
CA LEU A 637 17.01 4.66 26.91
C LEU A 637 16.34 3.69 27.87
N ARG A 638 16.78 3.68 29.13
CA ARG A 638 16.32 2.72 30.15
C ARG A 638 16.16 3.41 31.50
N ALA A 639 15.05 3.15 32.17
CA ALA A 639 14.79 3.60 33.54
C ALA A 639 13.96 2.56 34.29
N ALA A 640 14.08 2.52 35.62
CA ALA A 640 13.25 1.65 36.45
C ALA A 640 11.77 2.05 36.35
N ALA A 641 10.88 1.06 36.41
CA ALA A 641 9.43 1.25 36.42
C ALA A 641 8.81 0.45 37.58
N PRO A 642 7.65 0.87 38.12
CA PRO A 642 6.87 0.02 39.01
C PRO A 642 6.27 -1.16 38.22
N VAL A 643 6.13 -2.31 38.87
CA VAL A 643 5.41 -3.46 38.28
C VAL A 643 3.93 -3.14 38.22
N ALA A 644 3.34 -3.15 37.02
CA ALA A 644 1.91 -2.94 36.82
C ALA A 644 1.10 -4.08 37.45
N GLU A 645 0.19 -3.76 38.37
CA GLU A 645 -0.60 -4.72 39.15
C GLU A 645 -1.55 -5.56 38.30
N ALA A 646 -1.96 -5.05 37.13
CA ALA A 646 -2.88 -5.73 36.23
C ALA A 646 -2.25 -6.91 35.46
N LEU A 647 -0.91 -7.01 35.43
CA LEU A 647 -0.22 -8.05 34.66
C LEU A 647 -0.08 -9.33 35.49
N THR A 648 -0.49 -10.45 34.90
CA THR A 648 -0.57 -11.73 35.63
C THR A 648 0.28 -12.85 35.01
N GLY A 649 0.78 -12.65 33.79
CA GLY A 649 1.56 -13.64 33.06
C GLY A 649 0.73 -14.82 32.56
N VAL A 650 1.41 -15.80 31.98
CA VAL A 650 0.78 -17.08 31.65
C VAL A 650 0.81 -17.99 32.86
N ARG A 651 -0.35 -18.52 33.22
CA ARG A 651 -0.56 -19.47 34.30
C ARG A 651 -0.78 -20.85 33.72
N CYS A 652 -0.38 -21.86 34.47
CA CYS A 652 -0.47 -23.25 34.08
C CYS A 652 -1.17 -24.04 35.18
N GLU A 653 -2.31 -24.65 34.87
CA GLU A 653 -3.06 -25.52 35.76
C GLU A 653 -2.91 -26.97 35.28
N VAL A 654 -2.56 -27.90 36.18
CA VAL A 654 -2.49 -29.33 35.83
C VAL A 654 -3.89 -29.92 35.86
N LEU A 655 -4.38 -30.34 34.71
CA LEU A 655 -5.67 -31.01 34.57
C LEU A 655 -5.58 -32.51 34.85
N LYS A 656 -4.47 -33.12 34.41
CA LYS A 656 -4.25 -34.57 34.52
C LYS A 656 -2.76 -34.89 34.60
N ASP A 657 -2.39 -35.83 35.46
CA ASP A 657 -1.03 -36.35 35.60
C ASP A 657 -1.08 -37.87 35.73
N GLU A 658 -0.55 -38.58 34.73
CA GLU A 658 -0.58 -40.02 34.65
C GLU A 658 0.80 -40.57 34.31
N THR A 659 1.21 -41.62 35.02
CA THR A 659 2.42 -42.37 34.68
C THR A 659 2.03 -43.74 34.14
N VAL A 660 2.40 -44.01 32.88
CA VAL A 660 2.19 -45.31 32.23
C VAL A 660 3.55 -45.90 31.87
N GLY A 661 4.02 -46.86 32.66
CA GLY A 661 5.35 -47.45 32.50
C GLY A 661 6.45 -46.45 32.80
N ALA A 662 7.29 -46.13 31.81
CA ALA A 662 8.42 -45.21 31.93
C ALA A 662 8.12 -43.79 31.39
N VAL A 663 6.85 -43.50 31.06
CA VAL A 663 6.42 -42.21 30.52
C VAL A 663 5.40 -41.59 31.46
N ARG A 664 5.66 -40.35 31.88
CA ARG A 664 4.73 -39.47 32.56
C ARG A 664 4.07 -38.57 31.53
N ARG A 665 2.74 -38.53 31.53
CA ARG A 665 1.90 -37.70 30.67
C ARG A 665 1.19 -36.65 31.52
N LEU A 666 1.50 -35.39 31.26
CA LEU A 666 0.94 -34.22 31.94
C LEU A 666 0.03 -33.46 30.99
N THR A 667 -1.27 -33.43 31.27
CA THR A 667 -2.22 -32.55 30.58
C THR A 667 -2.43 -31.30 31.42
N VAL A 668 -2.19 -30.15 30.82
CA VAL A 668 -2.24 -28.84 31.47
C VAL A 668 -3.14 -27.88 30.70
N MET A 669 -3.67 -26.90 31.42
CA MET A 669 -4.39 -25.75 30.86
C MET A 669 -3.52 -24.50 31.00
N LEU A 670 -3.15 -23.90 29.87
CA LEU A 670 -2.42 -22.63 29.82
C LEU A 670 -3.41 -21.49 29.66
N THR A 671 -3.40 -20.52 30.58
CA THR A 671 -4.32 -19.36 30.57
C THR A 671 -3.60 -18.05 30.90
N THR A 672 -4.17 -16.93 30.47
CA THR A 672 -3.69 -15.59 30.81
C THR A 672 -4.80 -14.57 30.61
N ASP A 673 -4.85 -13.54 31.45
CA ASP A 673 -5.82 -12.43 31.33
C ASP A 673 -5.26 -11.24 30.54
N ASP A 674 -3.97 -11.31 30.18
CA ASP A 674 -3.16 -10.22 29.64
C ASP A 674 -3.31 -10.07 28.11
N ALA A 675 -4.02 -10.99 27.44
CA ALA A 675 -4.25 -11.02 25.99
C ALA A 675 -2.98 -10.84 25.11
N PRO A 676 -1.94 -11.69 25.28
CA PRO A 676 -0.71 -11.59 24.51
C PRO A 676 -0.92 -12.03 23.05
N PHE A 677 -0.42 -11.22 22.12
CA PHE A 677 -0.41 -11.59 20.69
C PHE A 677 0.71 -12.59 20.36
N SER A 678 1.71 -12.72 21.23
CA SER A 678 2.80 -13.69 21.09
C SER A 678 3.22 -14.22 22.45
N VAL A 679 3.35 -15.54 22.58
CA VAL A 679 3.85 -16.22 23.78
C VAL A 679 4.88 -17.26 23.36
N GLU A 680 6.11 -17.18 23.89
CA GLU A 680 7.12 -18.23 23.78
C GLU A 680 7.19 -18.96 25.13
N LEU A 681 6.88 -20.26 25.11
CA LEU A 681 7.06 -21.18 26.23
C LEU A 681 8.34 -21.97 26.00
N ARG A 682 9.30 -21.89 26.92
CA ARG A 682 10.58 -22.59 26.83
C ARG A 682 10.82 -23.45 28.05
N GLN A 683 11.18 -24.72 27.85
CA GLN A 683 11.64 -25.55 28.95
C GLN A 683 13.05 -25.12 29.41
N THR A 684 13.22 -24.88 30.72
CA THR A 684 14.48 -24.45 31.32
C THR A 684 15.00 -25.40 32.41
N GLY A 685 14.17 -26.32 32.89
CA GLY A 685 14.56 -27.32 33.88
C GLY A 685 13.72 -28.60 33.82
N GLY A 686 14.28 -29.67 34.39
CA GLY A 686 13.69 -31.01 34.38
C GLY A 686 14.10 -31.85 33.16
N PRO A 687 13.57 -33.07 33.07
CA PRO A 687 13.87 -34.00 31.98
C PRO A 687 13.28 -33.53 30.64
N PRO A 688 13.90 -33.89 29.50
CA PRO A 688 13.42 -33.45 28.19
C PRO A 688 11.99 -33.94 27.91
N ILE A 689 11.22 -33.10 27.22
CA ILE A 689 9.91 -33.46 26.70
C ILE A 689 10.11 -34.31 25.44
N THR A 690 9.51 -35.50 25.42
CA THR A 690 9.66 -36.49 24.35
C THR A 690 8.49 -36.51 23.37
N ALA A 691 7.32 -36.01 23.78
CA ALA A 691 6.18 -35.74 22.90
C ALA A 691 5.36 -34.58 23.48
N ALA A 692 4.73 -33.78 22.62
CA ALA A 692 3.78 -32.77 23.05
C ALA A 692 2.59 -32.68 22.10
N THR A 693 1.42 -32.37 22.65
CA THR A 693 0.24 -32.00 21.87
C THR A 693 -0.32 -30.68 22.39
N VAL A 694 -0.90 -29.87 21.50
CA VAL A 694 -1.63 -28.64 21.85
C VAL A 694 -2.96 -28.66 21.10
N ALA A 695 -4.07 -28.38 21.79
CA ALA A 695 -5.41 -28.47 21.23
C ALA A 695 -5.68 -29.82 20.51
N GLY A 696 -5.12 -30.92 21.05
CA GLY A 696 -5.24 -32.27 20.49
C GLY A 696 -4.38 -32.55 19.24
N GLN A 697 -3.62 -31.58 18.73
CA GLN A 697 -2.72 -31.76 17.58
C GLN A 697 -1.27 -31.97 18.05
N PRO A 698 -0.50 -32.89 17.44
CA PRO A 698 0.89 -33.14 17.80
C PRO A 698 1.81 -31.98 17.42
N LEU A 699 2.79 -31.70 18.28
CA LEU A 699 3.79 -30.66 18.09
C LEU A 699 5.12 -31.30 17.66
N ASP A 700 5.79 -30.71 16.68
CA ASP A 700 7.16 -31.09 16.31
C ASP A 700 8.15 -30.46 17.28
N LEU A 701 8.95 -31.28 17.96
CA LEU A 701 9.79 -30.89 19.10
C LEU A 701 11.19 -30.36 18.72
N GLY A 702 11.41 -30.04 17.44
CA GLY A 702 12.73 -29.77 16.86
C GLY A 702 13.71 -28.95 17.74
N GLY A 703 14.97 -29.40 17.80
CA GLY A 703 16.07 -28.74 18.54
C GLY A 703 16.43 -29.43 19.86
N ASP A 704 17.48 -28.92 20.52
CA ASP A 704 18.00 -29.49 21.78
C ASP A 704 17.21 -29.05 23.03
N THR A 705 16.29 -28.09 22.91
CA THR A 705 15.50 -27.54 24.02
C THR A 705 14.06 -27.34 23.57
N PHE A 706 13.11 -27.91 24.31
CA PHE A 706 11.69 -27.82 24.00
C PHE A 706 11.18 -26.37 24.03
N ARG A 707 10.47 -25.96 22.98
CA ARG A 707 9.84 -24.65 22.83
C ARG A 707 8.49 -24.75 22.13
N ILE A 708 7.56 -23.89 22.52
CA ILE A 708 6.30 -23.66 21.82
C ILE A 708 6.15 -22.17 21.62
N HIS A 709 5.80 -21.74 20.42
CA HIS A 709 5.44 -20.36 20.13
C HIS A 709 3.95 -20.27 19.81
N PHE A 710 3.21 -19.48 20.57
CA PHE A 710 1.82 -19.16 20.30
C PHE A 710 1.74 -17.81 19.59
N SER A 711 1.10 -17.78 18.43
CA SER A 711 0.70 -16.57 17.71
C SER A 711 -0.81 -16.38 17.93
N LEU A 712 -1.18 -15.23 18.49
CA LEU A 712 -2.54 -14.93 18.95
C LEU A 712 -3.01 -15.92 20.01
N PHE A 713 -2.61 -15.69 21.26
CA PHE A 713 -2.98 -16.57 22.36
C PHE A 713 -4.49 -16.51 22.61
N ALA A 714 -5.18 -17.64 22.51
CA ALA A 714 -6.62 -17.70 22.68
C ALA A 714 -7.02 -17.30 24.11
N GLN A 715 -8.02 -16.44 24.26
CA GLN A 715 -8.52 -16.04 25.59
C GLN A 715 -9.11 -17.21 26.39
N SER A 716 -9.62 -18.23 25.69
CA SER A 716 -10.07 -19.49 26.31
C SER A 716 -8.92 -20.32 26.90
N GLY A 717 -7.67 -19.98 26.60
CA GLY A 717 -6.50 -20.78 26.91
C GLY A 717 -6.29 -21.94 25.95
N TYR A 718 -5.23 -22.69 26.20
CA TYR A 718 -4.86 -23.90 25.45
C TYR A 718 -4.66 -25.07 26.39
N GLU A 719 -5.35 -26.18 26.09
CA GLU A 719 -4.98 -27.48 26.64
C GLU A 719 -3.73 -27.99 25.91
N ALA A 720 -2.70 -28.34 26.68
CA ALA A 720 -1.46 -28.93 26.19
C ALA A 720 -1.17 -30.23 26.95
N THR A 721 -0.66 -31.24 26.26
CA THR A 721 -0.16 -32.46 26.88
C THR A 721 1.34 -32.61 26.64
N PHE A 722 2.10 -32.87 27.70
CA PHE A 722 3.54 -33.11 27.66
C PHE A 722 3.85 -34.54 28.09
N GLU A 723 4.69 -35.23 27.35
CA GLU A 723 5.24 -36.53 27.72
C GLU A 723 6.71 -36.38 28.10
N THR A 724 7.10 -36.96 29.22
CA THR A 724 8.48 -36.93 29.73
C THR A 724 8.74 -38.14 30.65
N VAL A 725 9.91 -38.22 31.29
CA VAL A 725 10.19 -39.26 32.29
C VAL A 725 9.58 -38.91 33.66
N PRO A 726 9.19 -39.92 34.48
CA PRO A 726 8.57 -39.70 35.79
C PRO A 726 9.51 -39.07 36.84
N ASP A 727 8.90 -38.65 37.96
CA ASP A 727 9.56 -38.30 39.24
C ASP A 727 10.48 -37.06 39.25
N GLU A 728 10.44 -36.23 38.22
CA GLU A 728 11.12 -34.93 38.20
C GLU A 728 10.16 -33.79 37.85
N ALA A 729 10.41 -32.61 38.43
CA ALA A 729 9.66 -31.40 38.16
C ALA A 729 10.07 -30.79 36.82
N LEU A 730 9.10 -30.27 36.06
CA LEU A 730 9.37 -29.54 34.81
C LEU A 730 9.29 -28.04 35.08
N THR A 731 10.32 -27.30 34.68
CA THR A 731 10.33 -25.84 34.80
C THR A 731 10.25 -25.20 33.43
N PHE A 732 9.31 -24.27 33.28
CA PHE A 732 9.14 -23.50 32.06
C PHE A 732 9.29 -22.02 32.35
N GLU A 733 9.88 -21.36 31.36
CA GLU A 733 9.93 -19.92 31.27
C GLU A 733 9.00 -19.47 30.15
N VAL A 734 8.27 -18.39 30.41
CA VAL A 734 7.34 -17.78 29.48
C VAL A 734 7.81 -16.38 29.14
N PHE A 735 7.87 -16.09 27.84
CA PHE A 735 8.02 -14.73 27.32
C PHE A 735 6.75 -14.35 26.58
N SER A 736 6.04 -13.34 27.08
CA SER A 736 4.83 -12.82 26.44
C SER A 736 5.06 -11.43 25.87
N ARG A 737 4.48 -11.16 24.71
CA ARG A 737 4.40 -9.83 24.10
C ARG A 737 2.95 -9.42 24.02
N ILE A 738 2.66 -8.24 24.57
CA ILE A 738 1.32 -7.70 24.68
C ILE A 738 1.34 -6.30 24.05
N TYR A 739 0.27 -5.94 23.36
CA TYR A 739 0.11 -4.60 22.79
C TYR A 739 -0.36 -3.60 23.84
N GLY A 740 0.03 -2.34 23.65
CA GLY A 740 -0.43 -1.21 24.44
C GLY A 740 0.53 -0.80 25.54
N PHE A 741 -0.02 -0.02 26.47
CA PHE A 741 0.70 0.61 27.56
C PHE A 741 0.16 0.10 28.90
N PRO A 742 1.02 -0.25 29.88
CA PRO A 742 0.53 -0.72 31.17
C PRO A 742 -0.14 0.44 31.93
N GLU A 743 -1.23 0.13 32.65
CA GLU A 743 -1.87 1.09 33.54
C GLU A 743 -1.01 1.29 34.79
N ILE A 744 -0.23 2.39 34.82
CA ILE A 744 0.60 2.79 35.94
C ILE A 744 0.17 4.19 36.41
N PRO A 745 -0.20 4.37 37.69
CA PRO A 745 -0.61 5.67 38.22
C PRO A 745 0.48 6.74 38.04
N GLY A 746 0.06 7.93 37.60
CA GLY A 746 0.95 9.09 37.47
C GLY A 746 1.61 9.27 36.10
N VAL A 747 1.42 8.34 35.16
CA VAL A 747 1.83 8.53 33.76
C VAL A 747 0.88 9.52 33.09
N VAL A 748 1.44 10.58 32.51
CA VAL A 748 0.67 11.58 31.77
C VAL A 748 0.57 11.15 30.30
N PRO A 749 -0.63 11.17 29.67
CA PRO A 749 -0.79 10.88 28.26
C PRO A 749 0.05 11.78 27.34
N ARG A 750 0.28 11.34 26.11
CA ARG A 750 0.93 12.16 25.09
C ARG A 750 0.10 13.43 24.80
N PRO A 751 0.75 14.58 24.59
CA PRO A 751 0.09 15.73 23.96
C PRO A 751 -0.48 15.34 22.57
N GLU A 752 -1.53 16.03 22.11
CA GLU A 752 -2.20 15.70 20.83
C GLU A 752 -1.30 15.79 19.59
N TYR A 753 -0.16 16.48 19.67
CA TYR A 753 0.83 16.57 18.59
C TYR A 753 1.97 15.55 18.71
N MET A 754 1.85 14.56 19.60
CA MET A 754 2.79 13.47 19.77
C MET A 754 2.07 12.12 19.67
N VAL A 755 2.64 11.19 18.90
CA VAL A 755 2.08 9.85 18.70
C VAL A 755 3.17 8.78 18.87
N PRO A 756 2.79 7.53 19.14
CA PRO A 756 3.72 6.41 19.03
C PRO A 756 4.34 6.34 17.64
N GLU A 757 5.66 6.11 17.57
CA GLU A 757 6.34 5.89 16.29
C GLU A 757 5.85 4.57 15.65
N PRO A 758 5.38 4.60 14.39
CA PRO A 758 4.90 3.40 13.70
C PRO A 758 6.04 2.56 13.12
N ASN A 759 5.78 1.26 12.90
CA ASN A 759 6.80 0.31 12.44
C ASN A 759 7.35 0.63 11.03
N THR A 760 6.59 1.33 10.19
CA THR A 760 6.93 1.59 8.78
C THR A 760 8.09 2.56 8.57
N ILE A 761 8.51 3.28 9.62
CA ILE A 761 9.42 4.42 9.49
C ILE A 761 10.90 4.03 9.72
N ARG A 762 11.17 3.00 10.54
CA ARG A 762 12.54 2.57 10.86
C ARG A 762 12.67 1.05 10.72
N ASN A 763 12.96 0.58 9.51
CA ASN A 763 13.30 -0.81 9.28
C ASN A 763 14.64 -1.15 9.94
N GLY A 764 14.62 -2.03 10.95
CA GLY A 764 15.81 -2.48 11.70
C GLY A 764 15.69 -2.36 13.22
N ILE A 765 14.58 -1.82 13.73
CA ILE A 765 14.28 -1.65 15.15
C ILE A 765 13.96 -2.98 15.81
N SER A 766 14.44 -3.17 17.03
CA SER A 766 14.13 -4.35 17.81
C SER A 766 13.02 -4.06 18.82
N LEU A 767 13.05 -2.91 19.50
CA LEU A 767 12.16 -2.52 20.58
C LEU A 767 10.99 -1.70 20.02
N ARG A 768 9.78 -2.23 20.15
CA ARG A 768 8.57 -1.60 19.59
C ARG A 768 7.93 -0.68 20.63
N GLY A 769 7.55 0.54 20.24
CA GLY A 769 6.75 1.43 21.08
C GLY A 769 5.35 0.84 21.33
N GLU A 770 4.73 1.17 22.47
CA GLU A 770 3.41 0.63 22.87
C GLU A 770 3.38 -0.91 22.92
N HIS A 771 4.46 -1.50 23.43
CA HIS A 771 4.53 -2.94 23.68
C HIS A 771 4.97 -3.20 25.12
N ILE A 772 4.37 -4.23 25.69
CA ILE A 772 4.73 -4.82 26.98
C ILE A 772 5.43 -6.15 26.72
N TYR A 773 6.62 -6.29 27.29
CA TYR A 773 7.42 -7.52 27.30
C TYR A 773 7.37 -8.12 28.70
N LEU A 774 6.70 -9.26 28.83
CA LEU A 774 6.46 -9.88 30.12
C LEU A 774 7.21 -11.20 30.22
N ARG A 775 7.86 -11.42 31.36
CA ARG A 775 8.55 -12.66 31.68
C ARG A 775 8.00 -13.21 32.99
N ASN A 776 7.68 -14.50 33.00
CA ASN A 776 7.35 -15.24 34.21
C ASN A 776 7.72 -16.72 34.04
N SER A 777 7.79 -17.46 35.14
CA SER A 777 8.04 -18.90 35.10
C SER A 777 6.98 -19.67 35.89
N PHE A 778 6.84 -20.96 35.55
CA PHE A 778 6.04 -21.89 36.34
C PHE A 778 6.72 -23.26 36.37
N THR A 779 6.49 -23.98 37.48
CA THR A 779 7.05 -25.32 37.69
C THR A 779 5.92 -26.32 37.88
N LEU A 780 5.90 -27.36 37.04
CA LEU A 780 5.01 -28.50 37.20
C LEU A 780 5.63 -29.47 38.23
N PRO A 781 4.85 -29.97 39.20
CA PRO A 781 5.37 -30.79 40.30
C PRO A 781 5.99 -32.11 39.81
N ALA A 782 6.74 -32.81 40.65
CA ALA A 782 7.42 -34.06 40.28
C ALA A 782 6.52 -35.32 40.33
N GLY A 783 5.29 -35.23 40.85
CA GLY A 783 4.38 -36.37 40.97
C GLY A 783 2.89 -35.98 40.98
N PRO A 784 1.98 -36.96 40.94
CA PRO A 784 0.55 -36.74 40.77
C PRO A 784 -0.03 -35.88 41.90
N LEU A 785 -0.89 -34.92 41.52
CA LEU A 785 -1.70 -34.16 42.48
C LEU A 785 -2.61 -35.15 43.23
N GLN A 786 -2.48 -35.19 44.57
CA GLN A 786 -3.32 -36.02 45.44
C GLN A 786 -4.75 -35.50 45.54
#